data_AF-A0A3B3WT77-F1
#
_entry.id   AF-A0A3B3WT77-F1
#
_cell.length_a   1.000
_cell.length_b   1.000
_cell.length_c   1.000
_cell.angle_alpha   90.00
_cell.angle_beta   90.00
_cell.angle_gamma   90.00
#
_symmetry.space_group_name_H-M   'P 1'
#
loop_
_entity.id
_entity.type
_entity.pdbx_description
1 polymer ?
#
loop_
_entity_poly.entity_id
_entity_poly.type
_entity_poly.pdbx_seq_one_letter_code
_entity_poly.pdbx_strand_id
1 'polypeptide(L)'
;MRATAGEESSPDTGFSEMHCMSGHSNFVSCVCVIAPSETYPRGLFATGGNDNNICVFTLDQPQPLYTLEGHKNTVCTLSSGKFGTLLSGSWDTTAKVWLNEKCMMTLQGHTAAVWAVTILPEQGLMLSGSADKTIKLWKAGRCERTFTGHEDCVRGLAVISNTEFLSCSNDTSIRRWQVTGECIQVYYSHTNYIYSLAVFPDSQDFISTGEDRSLRIWRQGECCQTIRFPAQSVWCCCVLPNGDIAVGASDGIIRIFTESEDRMASAEDLQAFEDELSKATIDPKTGDLGDIKLEDLPGREHLNEPGNRDGQTRLIKDGQKVEAYQWSVSDGRWVKIGDVVGGSNQQTSKSVMYEGKEYDYVFTIDVNEEGPSMKLPYNVTDDPWLVAHNFLQRNDLSPMFLDQVANFIIENTKGHVVGPAQIGGGDPFTGGSRYVPGSSNDGSGFSADPFTGAGRYIPGSSSNASAPSGVADPFTGKGAYSSAAQRQTSTNIYFPKTDGVTFEQANAPQIIAKLKELNEGAPREHKLSDDTMGSLEQLLLVVCGANSPETPPTIQQISLLWKVSHWPEDIVFPVLDILRLAVRHPQVNESLCGEAEGVQLCNHLLSLMRPDGRPANQLLALRTLCNSFSGRHGRALLVSQREAVLSRAADLAAVFNKNIHIALATLVLNYAGCFHIQPDLDAKAQCLSVASRALETVQDKEAIFRLLVALGTTVASDQTAQDLARSLGVGSQISKYSTVSEPSKLGECCQLVLKELQ
;
A
#
# COMPACT_ATOMS: atom_id res chain seq x y z
N MET A 1 -10.76 27.00 -21.39
CA MET A 1 -9.87 26.31 -22.34
C MET A 1 -10.61 25.88 -23.60
N ARG A 2 -9.86 25.68 -24.69
CA ARG A 2 -10.28 25.11 -26.00
C ARG A 2 -9.27 24.03 -26.43
N ALA A 3 -9.61 23.17 -27.39
CA ALA A 3 -8.69 22.16 -27.91
C ALA A 3 -7.44 22.80 -28.57
N THR A 4 -6.32 22.08 -28.61
CA THR A 4 -5.08 22.50 -29.30
C THR A 4 -4.95 21.88 -30.69
N ALA A 5 -4.20 22.52 -31.59
CA ALA A 5 -3.82 21.91 -32.87
C ALA A 5 -2.86 20.73 -32.60
N GLY A 6 -3.26 19.54 -33.03
CA GLY A 6 -2.49 18.30 -32.92
C GLY A 6 -2.20 17.66 -34.28
N GLU A 7 -1.97 18.47 -35.32
CA GLU A 7 -1.63 17.94 -36.65
C GLU A 7 -0.18 17.45 -36.73
N GLU A 8 0.02 16.34 -37.45
CA GLU A 8 1.33 15.85 -37.92
C GLU A 8 2.01 16.80 -38.94
N SER A 9 1.33 17.87 -39.36
CA SER A 9 1.73 18.75 -40.47
C SER A 9 2.76 19.84 -40.08
N SER A 10 2.90 20.12 -38.78
CA SER A 10 3.75 21.19 -38.24
C SER A 10 5.10 20.64 -37.77
N PRO A 11 6.25 21.06 -38.37
CA PRO A 11 7.55 20.49 -38.05
C PRO A 11 8.07 20.81 -36.63
N ASP A 12 7.46 21.75 -35.92
CA ASP A 12 7.87 22.19 -34.57
C ASP A 12 6.80 21.94 -33.48
N THR A 13 5.60 21.40 -33.80
CA THR A 13 4.51 21.22 -32.82
C THR A 13 3.73 19.90 -32.90
N GLY A 14 4.11 18.96 -33.76
CA GLY A 14 3.43 17.66 -33.88
C GLY A 14 3.79 16.65 -32.78
N PHE A 15 2.83 15.81 -32.38
CA PHE A 15 3.09 14.58 -31.63
C PHE A 15 3.32 13.43 -32.62
N SER A 16 4.31 12.57 -32.37
CA SER A 16 4.59 11.38 -33.18
C SER A 16 4.74 10.13 -32.29
N GLU A 17 4.26 8.98 -32.77
CA GLU A 17 4.52 7.71 -32.10
C GLU A 17 6.02 7.38 -32.20
N MET A 18 6.69 7.26 -31.05
CA MET A 18 8.09 6.83 -31.00
C MET A 18 8.21 5.30 -30.95
N HIS A 19 7.55 4.68 -29.95
CA HIS A 19 7.64 3.25 -29.67
C HIS A 19 6.31 2.71 -29.13
N CYS A 20 5.89 1.56 -29.66
CA CYS A 20 4.91 0.69 -29.01
C CYS A 20 5.63 -0.20 -27.98
N MET A 21 5.28 -0.06 -26.70
CA MET A 21 5.97 -0.71 -25.59
C MET A 21 5.44 -2.12 -25.34
N SER A 22 6.33 -3.10 -25.24
CA SER A 22 5.97 -4.51 -25.03
C SER A 22 6.68 -5.07 -23.79
N GLY A 23 5.94 -5.72 -22.90
CA GLY A 23 6.48 -6.33 -21.69
C GLY A 23 5.42 -7.05 -20.84
N HIS A 24 4.19 -6.51 -20.83
CA HIS A 24 3.06 -7.19 -20.21
C HIS A 24 2.51 -8.33 -21.07
N SER A 25 2.02 -9.36 -20.40
CA SER A 25 1.36 -10.54 -20.98
C SER A 25 -0.16 -10.39 -21.14
N ASN A 26 -0.73 -9.31 -20.59
CA ASN A 26 -2.12 -8.90 -20.76
C ASN A 26 -2.21 -7.36 -20.82
N PHE A 27 -3.42 -6.80 -20.82
CA PHE A 27 -3.63 -5.35 -20.94
C PHE A 27 -2.93 -4.54 -19.83
N VAL A 28 -2.45 -3.36 -20.23
CA VAL A 28 -1.89 -2.33 -19.33
C VAL A 28 -3.04 -1.56 -18.69
N SER A 29 -3.05 -1.47 -17.36
CA SER A 29 -4.09 -0.81 -16.57
C SER A 29 -3.67 0.57 -16.06
N CYS A 30 -2.38 0.88 -15.98
CA CYS A 30 -1.92 2.23 -15.62
C CYS A 30 -0.50 2.52 -16.14
N VAL A 31 -0.14 3.81 -16.20
CA VAL A 31 1.20 4.31 -16.57
C VAL A 31 1.59 5.46 -15.63
N CYS A 32 2.88 5.57 -15.30
CA CYS A 32 3.44 6.63 -14.48
C CYS A 32 4.85 7.00 -14.96
N VAL A 33 5.16 8.29 -15.04
CA VAL A 33 6.51 8.78 -15.36
C VAL A 33 7.33 8.85 -14.07
N ILE A 34 8.55 8.32 -14.09
CA ILE A 34 9.52 8.41 -13.00
C ILE A 34 10.52 9.52 -13.34
N ALA A 35 10.69 10.47 -12.42
CA ALA A 35 11.54 11.64 -12.62
C ALA A 35 13.01 11.27 -12.94
N PRO A 36 13.73 12.11 -13.70
CA PRO A 36 15.16 11.95 -13.97
C PRO A 36 16.02 11.72 -12.73
N SER A 37 17.07 10.90 -12.89
CA SER A 37 18.12 10.65 -11.90
C SER A 37 19.50 10.71 -12.55
N GLU A 38 20.58 10.63 -11.76
CA GLU A 38 21.96 10.59 -12.29
C GLU A 38 22.17 9.39 -13.24
N THR A 39 21.56 8.24 -12.93
CA THR A 39 21.61 7.03 -13.77
C THR A 39 20.71 7.15 -15.01
N TYR A 40 19.55 7.80 -14.88
CA TYR A 40 18.56 7.93 -15.94
C TYR A 40 18.20 9.41 -16.16
N PRO A 41 19.07 10.20 -16.84
CA PRO A 41 18.91 11.65 -16.96
C PRO A 41 17.71 12.10 -17.81
N ARG A 42 17.03 11.17 -18.49
CA ARG A 42 15.74 11.42 -19.18
C ARG A 42 14.52 10.90 -18.42
N GLY A 43 14.72 10.38 -17.21
CA GLY A 43 13.69 9.66 -16.45
C GLY A 43 13.45 8.25 -16.97
N LEU A 44 12.48 7.59 -16.34
CA LEU A 44 11.93 6.29 -16.75
C LEU A 44 10.41 6.42 -16.82
N PHE A 45 9.72 5.37 -17.24
CA PHE A 45 8.29 5.22 -16.98
C PHE A 45 7.97 3.79 -16.58
N ALA A 46 6.94 3.65 -15.77
CA ALA A 46 6.45 2.38 -15.26
C ALA A 46 5.01 2.16 -15.73
N THR A 47 4.69 0.94 -16.15
CA THR A 47 3.31 0.51 -16.45
C THR A 47 2.91 -0.61 -15.52
N GLY A 48 1.69 -0.54 -14.99
CA GLY A 48 1.08 -1.63 -14.21
C GLY A 48 0.07 -2.39 -15.08
N GLY A 49 0.09 -3.72 -15.01
CA GLY A 49 -0.74 -4.58 -15.85
C GLY A 49 -1.72 -5.47 -15.09
N ASN A 50 -2.66 -6.04 -15.84
CA ASN A 50 -3.55 -7.11 -15.36
C ASN A 50 -2.80 -8.42 -15.03
N ASP A 51 -1.59 -8.60 -15.55
CA ASP A 51 -0.70 -9.71 -15.24
C ASP A 51 0.05 -9.57 -13.91
N ASN A 52 -0.40 -8.66 -13.04
CA ASN A 52 0.12 -8.39 -11.69
C ASN A 52 1.51 -7.75 -11.64
N ASN A 53 2.12 -7.48 -12.79
CA ASN A 53 3.47 -6.98 -12.90
C ASN A 53 3.51 -5.46 -13.02
N ILE A 54 4.68 -4.88 -12.74
CA ILE A 54 5.02 -3.51 -13.13
C ILE A 54 6.23 -3.56 -14.05
N CYS A 55 6.07 -3.22 -15.32
CA CYS A 55 7.18 -3.11 -16.26
C CYS A 55 7.77 -1.70 -16.19
N VAL A 56 9.09 -1.56 -16.08
CA VAL A 56 9.78 -0.25 -16.07
C VAL A 56 10.68 -0.12 -17.29
N PHE A 57 10.63 1.03 -17.96
CA PHE A 57 11.23 1.25 -19.28
C PHE A 57 12.08 2.51 -19.33
N THR A 58 13.06 2.49 -20.23
CA THR A 58 13.73 3.69 -20.75
C THR A 58 12.94 4.23 -21.95
N LEU A 59 13.03 5.54 -22.23
CA LEU A 59 12.36 6.16 -23.39
C LEU A 59 12.84 5.63 -24.76
N ASP A 60 14.01 5.00 -24.81
CA ASP A 60 14.71 4.63 -26.05
C ASP A 60 14.62 3.13 -26.39
N GLN A 61 13.89 2.33 -25.61
CA GLN A 61 13.80 0.88 -25.81
C GLN A 61 12.37 0.36 -25.57
N PRO A 62 11.77 -0.41 -26.50
CA PRO A 62 10.40 -0.91 -26.37
C PRO A 62 10.25 -2.08 -25.37
N GLN A 63 11.35 -2.65 -24.86
CA GLN A 63 11.36 -3.74 -23.89
C GLN A 63 11.59 -3.20 -22.47
N PRO A 64 11.04 -3.86 -21.42
CA PRO A 64 11.29 -3.45 -20.04
C PRO A 64 12.78 -3.55 -19.71
N LEU A 65 13.28 -2.51 -19.04
CA LEU A 65 14.59 -2.49 -18.40
C LEU A 65 14.63 -3.50 -17.24
N TYR A 66 13.55 -3.56 -16.47
CA TYR A 66 13.26 -4.56 -15.44
C TYR A 66 11.76 -4.65 -15.18
N THR A 67 11.35 -5.73 -14.52
CA THR A 67 9.96 -6.00 -14.12
C THR A 67 9.89 -6.17 -12.60
N LEU A 68 8.95 -5.49 -11.95
CA LEU A 68 8.68 -5.64 -10.52
C LEU A 68 7.58 -6.67 -10.33
N GLU A 69 7.93 -7.77 -9.66
CA GLU A 69 7.01 -8.85 -9.32
C GLU A 69 6.69 -8.82 -7.82
N GLY A 70 5.44 -9.16 -7.45
CA GLY A 70 5.07 -9.34 -6.04
C GLY A 70 3.65 -8.92 -5.65
N HIS A 71 2.90 -8.27 -6.55
CA HIS A 71 1.43 -8.21 -6.44
C HIS A 71 0.80 -9.54 -6.87
N LYS A 72 -0.42 -9.80 -6.39
CA LYS A 72 -1.17 -11.05 -6.64
C LYS A 72 -2.38 -10.88 -7.56
N ASN A 73 -2.64 -9.64 -7.99
CA ASN A 73 -3.72 -9.27 -8.89
C ASN A 73 -3.33 -7.96 -9.63
N THR A 74 -4.11 -7.57 -10.64
CA THR A 74 -3.97 -6.36 -11.47
C THR A 74 -3.38 -5.15 -10.72
N VAL A 75 -2.33 -4.54 -11.29
CA VAL A 75 -1.78 -3.27 -10.79
C VAL A 75 -2.45 -2.12 -11.54
N CYS A 76 -3.46 -1.52 -10.91
CA CYS A 76 -4.34 -0.54 -11.55
C CYS A 76 -3.96 0.93 -11.29
N THR A 77 -2.97 1.20 -10.44
CA THR A 77 -2.53 2.58 -10.14
C THR A 77 -1.06 2.63 -9.73
N LEU A 78 -0.38 3.72 -10.11
CA LEU A 78 1.04 3.97 -9.87
C LEU A 78 1.28 5.45 -9.54
N SER A 79 2.22 5.74 -8.64
CA SER A 79 2.67 7.09 -8.30
C SER A 79 4.18 7.10 -8.02
N SER A 80 4.93 7.93 -8.74
CA SER A 80 6.37 8.11 -8.57
C SER A 80 6.71 9.09 -7.44
N GLY A 81 7.72 8.77 -6.65
CA GLY A 81 8.31 9.66 -5.65
C GLY A 81 9.73 10.09 -6.01
N LYS A 82 10.43 10.70 -5.06
CA LYS A 82 11.86 11.03 -5.18
C LYS A 82 12.73 9.75 -5.13
N PHE A 83 13.96 9.85 -5.63
CA PHE A 83 14.99 8.79 -5.52
C PHE A 83 14.62 7.42 -6.13
N GLY A 84 13.79 7.38 -7.17
CA GLY A 84 13.34 6.10 -7.75
C GLY A 84 12.33 5.34 -6.89
N THR A 85 11.72 6.00 -5.90
CA THR A 85 10.59 5.43 -5.15
C THR A 85 9.37 5.33 -6.06
N LEU A 86 8.67 4.19 -6.06
CA LEU A 86 7.41 4.00 -6.77
C LEU A 86 6.38 3.42 -5.79
N LEU A 87 5.16 3.94 -5.80
CA LEU A 87 4.02 3.42 -5.04
C LEU A 87 3.02 2.82 -6.02
N SER A 88 2.61 1.58 -5.79
CA SER A 88 1.61 0.88 -6.61
C SER A 88 0.38 0.50 -5.79
N GLY A 89 -0.79 0.45 -6.43
CA GLY A 89 -2.03 -0.09 -5.87
C GLY A 89 -2.58 -1.21 -6.75
N SER A 90 -3.16 -2.23 -6.11
CA SER A 90 -3.62 -3.45 -6.78
C SER A 90 -5.00 -3.91 -6.32
N TRP A 91 -5.63 -4.71 -7.18
CA TRP A 91 -6.83 -5.49 -6.85
C TRP A 91 -6.58 -6.58 -5.79
N ASP A 92 -5.34 -6.84 -5.39
CA ASP A 92 -4.98 -7.76 -4.29
C ASP A 92 -5.18 -7.18 -2.87
N THR A 93 -5.85 -6.02 -2.78
CA THR A 93 -6.13 -5.22 -1.58
C THR A 93 -4.91 -4.59 -0.90
N THR A 94 -3.73 -4.67 -1.53
CA THR A 94 -2.51 -4.01 -1.05
C THR A 94 -2.08 -2.84 -1.92
N ALA A 95 -1.36 -1.91 -1.30
CA ALA A 95 -0.43 -1.05 -2.01
C ALA A 95 1.01 -1.50 -1.70
N LYS A 96 1.97 -1.22 -2.58
CA LYS A 96 3.39 -1.57 -2.38
C LYS A 96 4.29 -0.39 -2.68
N VAL A 97 5.35 -0.29 -1.89
CA VAL A 97 6.37 0.75 -2.04
C VAL A 97 7.63 0.07 -2.55
N TRP A 98 8.10 0.52 -3.70
CA TRP A 98 9.24 -0.01 -4.40
C TRP A 98 10.37 1.02 -4.40
N LEU A 99 11.60 0.54 -4.40
CA LEU A 99 12.80 1.32 -4.64
C LEU A 99 13.64 0.51 -5.63
N ASN A 100 13.92 1.09 -6.80
CA ASN A 100 14.53 0.36 -7.92
C ASN A 100 13.75 -0.94 -8.20
N GLU A 101 14.43 -2.10 -8.17
CA GLU A 101 13.85 -3.43 -8.43
C GLU A 101 13.20 -4.09 -7.18
N LYS A 102 13.16 -3.42 -6.02
CA LYS A 102 12.84 -4.06 -4.73
C LYS A 102 11.57 -3.56 -4.09
N CYS A 103 10.69 -4.47 -3.67
CA CYS A 103 9.55 -4.18 -2.80
C CYS A 103 10.04 -3.86 -1.38
N MET A 104 10.09 -2.59 -1.03
CA MET A 104 10.54 -2.10 0.28
C MET A 104 9.48 -2.26 1.37
N MET A 105 8.20 -2.07 1.04
CA MET A 105 7.07 -2.20 1.98
C MET A 105 5.82 -2.72 1.26
N THR A 106 5.02 -3.54 1.96
CA THR A 106 3.64 -3.88 1.54
C THR A 106 2.67 -3.24 2.53
N LEU A 107 1.82 -2.35 2.02
CA LEU A 107 0.82 -1.59 2.76
C LEU A 107 -0.49 -2.39 2.75
N GLN A 108 -0.75 -3.10 3.84
CA GLN A 108 -1.91 -3.98 3.99
C GLN A 108 -2.90 -3.44 5.02
N GLY A 109 -4.19 -3.43 4.67
CA GLY A 109 -5.25 -2.95 5.57
C GLY A 109 -6.51 -2.39 4.89
N HIS A 110 -6.53 -2.28 3.56
CA HIS A 110 -7.78 -2.18 2.79
C HIS A 110 -8.46 -3.54 2.68
N THR A 111 -9.79 -3.54 2.56
CA THR A 111 -10.61 -4.76 2.46
C THR A 111 -11.07 -5.06 1.03
N ALA A 112 -10.77 -4.17 0.08
CA ALA A 112 -11.04 -4.34 -1.35
C ALA A 112 -9.92 -3.70 -2.20
N ALA A 113 -10.07 -3.74 -3.53
CA ALA A 113 -9.10 -3.24 -4.50
C ALA A 113 -8.65 -1.80 -4.22
N VAL A 114 -7.35 -1.54 -4.33
CA VAL A 114 -6.75 -0.20 -4.17
C VAL A 114 -6.67 0.46 -5.55
N TRP A 115 -7.56 1.43 -5.81
CA TRP A 115 -7.75 2.06 -7.12
C TRP A 115 -6.96 3.34 -7.32
N ALA A 116 -6.61 4.04 -6.25
CA ALA A 116 -5.82 5.26 -6.30
C ALA A 116 -4.65 5.16 -5.33
N VAL A 117 -3.47 5.63 -5.73
CA VAL A 117 -2.33 5.85 -4.84
C VAL A 117 -1.66 7.19 -5.14
N THR A 118 -1.13 7.86 -4.12
CA THR A 118 -0.27 9.03 -4.32
C THR A 118 0.73 9.21 -3.18
N ILE A 119 1.91 9.74 -3.48
CA ILE A 119 2.98 10.02 -2.52
C ILE A 119 2.92 11.50 -2.11
N LEU A 120 3.05 11.78 -0.81
CA LEU A 120 3.25 13.12 -0.25
C LEU A 120 4.75 13.33 -0.01
N PRO A 121 5.48 13.95 -0.98
CA PRO A 121 6.92 13.73 -1.15
C PRO A 121 7.80 14.32 -0.03
N GLU A 122 7.35 15.36 0.68
CA GLU A 122 8.17 16.02 1.72
C GLU A 122 8.01 15.40 3.13
N GLN A 123 7.08 14.45 3.32
CA GLN A 123 6.80 13.89 4.65
C GLN A 123 6.98 12.37 4.76
N GLY A 124 7.33 11.69 3.65
CA GLY A 124 7.35 10.22 3.59
C GLY A 124 5.99 9.59 3.89
N LEU A 125 4.91 10.33 3.59
CA LEU A 125 3.53 9.89 3.73
C LEU A 125 3.02 9.42 2.36
N MET A 126 2.11 8.45 2.39
CA MET A 126 1.50 7.87 1.18
C MET A 126 0.00 7.78 1.40
N LEU A 127 -0.79 8.00 0.36
CA LEU A 127 -2.24 7.88 0.38
C LEU A 127 -2.68 6.74 -0.55
N SER A 128 -3.72 6.02 -0.16
CA SER A 128 -4.41 5.08 -1.05
C SER A 128 -5.93 5.19 -0.93
N GLY A 129 -6.63 5.15 -2.06
CA GLY A 129 -8.10 5.10 -2.15
C GLY A 129 -8.55 3.75 -2.67
N SER A 130 -9.68 3.23 -2.16
CA SER A 130 -10.10 1.85 -2.39
C SER A 130 -11.58 1.71 -2.73
N ALA A 131 -11.92 0.56 -3.34
CA ALA A 131 -13.28 0.06 -3.46
C ALA A 131 -13.97 -0.23 -2.11
N ASP A 132 -13.23 -0.26 -1.00
CA ASP A 132 -13.81 -0.33 0.34
C ASP A 132 -14.38 1.01 0.84
N LYS A 133 -14.45 2.02 -0.05
CA LYS A 133 -15.03 3.35 0.19
C LYS A 133 -14.20 4.23 1.13
N THR A 134 -13.02 3.75 1.55
CA THR A 134 -12.10 4.49 2.42
C THR A 134 -10.86 4.96 1.69
N ILE A 135 -10.23 5.97 2.28
CA ILE A 135 -8.85 6.37 1.96
C ILE A 135 -7.99 6.02 3.17
N LYS A 136 -6.73 5.64 2.98
CA LYS A 136 -5.77 5.40 4.06
C LYS A 136 -4.53 6.26 3.89
N LEU A 137 -4.10 6.88 4.98
CA LEU A 137 -2.80 7.53 5.10
C LEU A 137 -1.81 6.53 5.68
N TRP A 138 -0.74 6.28 4.95
CA TRP A 138 0.33 5.36 5.32
C TRP A 138 1.61 6.08 5.68
N LYS A 139 2.37 5.48 6.60
CA LYS A 139 3.64 5.97 7.09
C LYS A 139 4.52 4.81 7.52
N ALA A 140 5.70 4.67 6.91
CA ALA A 140 6.65 3.60 7.22
C ALA A 140 6.02 2.18 7.32
N GLY A 141 5.04 1.88 6.46
CA GLY A 141 4.31 0.60 6.45
C GLY A 141 2.93 0.61 7.13
N ARG A 142 2.67 1.51 8.08
CA ARG A 142 1.44 1.52 8.90
C ARG A 142 0.36 2.41 8.33
N CYS A 143 -0.90 2.01 8.49
CA CYS A 143 -2.06 2.87 8.32
C CYS A 143 -2.19 3.79 9.56
N GLU A 144 -1.74 5.03 9.45
CA GLU A 144 -1.86 6.07 10.50
C GLU A 144 -3.30 6.58 10.63
N ARG A 145 -4.05 6.59 9.53
CA ARG A 145 -5.42 7.12 9.47
C ARG A 145 -6.23 6.47 8.37
N THR A 146 -7.50 6.21 8.64
CA THR A 146 -8.51 5.89 7.62
C THR A 146 -9.48 7.06 7.54
N PHE A 147 -9.73 7.58 6.34
CA PHE A 147 -10.73 8.61 6.07
C PHE A 147 -12.00 7.94 5.56
N THR A 148 -13.13 8.35 6.12
CA THR A 148 -14.47 7.81 5.82
C THR A 148 -15.38 8.96 5.42
N GLY A 149 -16.19 8.77 4.38
CA GLY A 149 -17.16 9.79 3.93
C GLY A 149 -17.60 9.61 2.49
N HIS A 150 -16.79 8.96 1.66
CA HIS A 150 -17.26 8.44 0.38
C HIS A 150 -18.23 7.27 0.59
N GLU A 151 -19.26 7.20 -0.26
CA GLU A 151 -20.34 6.21 -0.21
C GLU A 151 -20.16 5.10 -1.25
N ASP A 152 -19.17 5.22 -2.13
CA ASP A 152 -18.76 4.23 -3.13
C ASP A 152 -17.22 4.26 -3.32
N CYS A 153 -16.71 3.54 -4.31
CA CYS A 153 -15.29 3.32 -4.58
C CYS A 153 -14.54 4.63 -4.82
N VAL A 154 -13.43 4.83 -4.09
CA VAL A 154 -12.55 5.99 -4.32
C VAL A 154 -11.60 5.68 -5.47
N ARG A 155 -11.70 6.45 -6.57
CA ARG A 155 -11.06 6.17 -7.87
C ARG A 155 -9.84 7.03 -8.16
N GLY A 156 -9.78 8.24 -7.63
CA GLY A 156 -8.69 9.18 -7.86
C GLY A 156 -8.25 9.88 -6.58
N LEU A 157 -6.97 10.24 -6.53
CA LEU A 157 -6.34 11.03 -5.48
C LEU A 157 -5.42 12.06 -6.13
N ALA A 158 -5.44 13.31 -5.66
CA ALA A 158 -4.51 14.34 -6.10
C ALA A 158 -4.03 15.19 -4.91
N VAL A 159 -2.74 15.48 -4.85
CA VAL A 159 -2.12 16.27 -3.77
C VAL A 159 -2.29 17.76 -4.08
N ILE A 160 -2.82 18.53 -3.12
CA ILE A 160 -2.81 20.00 -3.18
C ILE A 160 -1.54 20.52 -2.48
N SER A 161 -1.21 19.95 -1.32
CA SER A 161 -0.07 20.38 -0.51
C SER A 161 0.38 19.27 0.44
N ASN A 162 1.45 19.54 1.18
CA ASN A 162 1.93 18.66 2.26
C ASN A 162 0.91 18.43 3.39
N THR A 163 -0.19 19.18 3.44
CA THR A 163 -1.26 19.04 4.46
C THR A 163 -2.62 18.71 3.87
N GLU A 164 -2.80 18.75 2.54
CA GLU A 164 -4.11 18.64 1.90
C GLU A 164 -4.10 17.86 0.59
N PHE A 165 -5.20 17.14 0.34
CA PHE A 165 -5.40 16.35 -0.88
C PHE A 165 -6.89 16.31 -1.28
N LEU A 166 -7.13 15.97 -2.54
CA LEU A 166 -8.44 15.70 -3.12
C LEU A 166 -8.63 14.19 -3.32
N SER A 167 -9.87 13.74 -3.25
CA SER A 167 -10.30 12.40 -3.70
C SER A 167 -11.57 12.48 -4.53
N CYS A 168 -11.72 11.58 -5.50
CA CYS A 168 -12.96 11.42 -6.29
C CYS A 168 -13.47 9.98 -6.25
N SER A 169 -14.77 9.80 -6.48
CA SER A 169 -15.45 8.53 -6.21
C SER A 169 -16.53 8.21 -7.25
N ASN A 170 -16.93 6.94 -7.26
CA ASN A 170 -18.14 6.47 -7.93
C ASN A 170 -19.43 7.08 -7.31
N ASP A 171 -19.38 7.65 -6.10
CA ASP A 171 -20.52 8.37 -5.47
C ASP A 171 -20.79 9.78 -6.04
N THR A 172 -20.19 10.11 -7.18
CA THR A 172 -20.27 11.40 -7.90
C THR A 172 -19.75 12.62 -7.14
N SER A 173 -19.17 12.44 -5.94
CA SER A 173 -18.54 13.52 -5.17
C SER A 173 -17.02 13.58 -5.33
N ILE A 174 -16.50 14.81 -5.23
CA ILE A 174 -15.07 15.09 -5.01
C ILE A 174 -14.94 15.65 -3.60
N ARG A 175 -13.96 15.21 -2.82
CA ARG A 175 -13.76 15.64 -1.43
C ARG A 175 -12.37 16.20 -1.24
N ARG A 176 -12.28 17.34 -0.55
CA ARG A 176 -11.02 17.96 -0.10
C ARG A 176 -10.78 17.63 1.36
N TRP A 177 -9.60 17.11 1.65
CA TRP A 177 -9.23 16.62 2.97
C TRP A 177 -7.97 17.30 3.48
N GLN A 178 -7.93 17.57 4.78
CA GLN A 178 -6.66 17.68 5.48
C GLN A 178 -6.12 16.28 5.80
N VAL A 179 -4.80 16.09 5.80
CA VAL A 179 -4.15 14.85 6.26
C VAL A 179 -4.48 14.49 7.73
N THR A 180 -5.02 15.43 8.50
CA THR A 180 -5.51 15.29 9.89
C THR A 180 -6.77 14.42 10.00
N GLY A 181 -7.52 14.23 8.90
CA GLY A 181 -8.80 13.50 8.87
C GLY A 181 -10.02 14.35 8.52
N GLU A 182 -9.88 15.68 8.56
CA GLU A 182 -10.99 16.60 8.33
C GLU A 182 -11.35 16.70 6.84
N CYS A 183 -12.63 16.52 6.50
CA CYS A 183 -13.19 16.81 5.19
C CYS A 183 -13.53 18.32 5.14
N ILE A 184 -12.68 19.11 4.49
CA ILE A 184 -12.80 20.58 4.42
C ILE A 184 -13.96 20.98 3.51
N GLN A 185 -14.11 20.30 2.37
CA GLN A 185 -15.07 20.66 1.32
C GLN A 185 -15.51 19.42 0.54
N VAL A 186 -16.74 19.44 0.06
CA VAL A 186 -17.29 18.44 -0.88
C VAL A 186 -17.81 19.18 -2.09
N TYR A 187 -17.45 18.71 -3.28
CA TYR A 187 -17.88 19.25 -4.56
C TYR A 187 -18.80 18.27 -5.27
N TYR A 188 -19.92 18.78 -5.77
CA TYR A 188 -20.89 18.04 -6.58
C TYR A 188 -21.06 18.74 -7.93
N SER A 189 -20.92 18.00 -9.03
CA SER A 189 -21.17 18.51 -10.40
C SER A 189 -21.24 17.37 -11.41
N HIS A 190 -20.41 16.34 -11.24
CA HIS A 190 -20.50 15.13 -12.05
C HIS A 190 -21.83 14.40 -11.80
N THR A 191 -22.41 13.84 -12.85
CA THR A 191 -23.69 13.12 -12.79
C THR A 191 -23.51 11.59 -12.81
N ASN A 192 -22.26 11.12 -12.85
CA ASN A 192 -21.90 9.70 -12.84
C ASN A 192 -20.46 9.56 -12.27
N TYR A 193 -19.91 8.35 -12.28
CA TYR A 193 -18.62 8.00 -11.68
C TYR A 193 -17.48 8.94 -12.10
N ILE A 194 -16.64 9.35 -11.15
CA ILE A 194 -15.47 10.19 -11.39
C ILE A 194 -14.22 9.32 -11.35
N TYR A 195 -13.39 9.38 -12.38
CA TYR A 195 -12.26 8.47 -12.58
C TYR A 195 -10.89 9.08 -12.30
N SER A 196 -10.72 10.38 -12.53
CA SER A 196 -9.42 11.03 -12.43
C SER A 196 -9.50 12.45 -11.87
N LEU A 197 -8.39 12.88 -11.27
CA LEU A 197 -8.16 14.21 -10.72
C LEU A 197 -6.73 14.65 -11.06
N ALA A 198 -6.54 15.92 -11.39
CA ALA A 198 -5.23 16.55 -11.40
C ALA A 198 -5.33 17.99 -10.87
N VAL A 199 -4.30 18.46 -10.16
CA VAL A 199 -4.21 19.80 -9.57
C VAL A 199 -3.31 20.67 -10.45
N PHE A 200 -3.68 21.93 -10.67
CA PHE A 200 -2.81 22.88 -11.37
C PHE A 200 -1.62 23.27 -10.49
N PRO A 201 -0.38 23.32 -11.02
CA PRO A 201 0.82 23.68 -10.27
C PRO A 201 0.65 24.96 -9.43
N ASP A 202 1.20 24.94 -8.21
CA ASP A 202 1.21 26.05 -7.24
C ASP A 202 -0.16 26.66 -6.92
N SER A 203 -1.25 25.90 -7.09
CA SER A 203 -2.63 26.36 -6.88
C SER A 203 -3.49 25.37 -6.09
N GLN A 204 -4.70 25.79 -5.74
CA GLN A 204 -5.77 24.92 -5.21
C GLN A 204 -6.79 24.52 -6.28
N ASP A 205 -6.58 24.97 -7.51
CA ASP A 205 -7.45 24.72 -8.64
C ASP A 205 -7.15 23.34 -9.23
N PHE A 206 -8.18 22.68 -9.75
CA PHE A 206 -8.06 21.29 -10.19
C PHE A 206 -8.99 20.97 -11.35
N ILE A 207 -8.79 19.79 -11.91
CA ILE A 207 -9.64 19.20 -12.93
C ILE A 207 -10.12 17.82 -12.52
N SER A 208 -11.24 17.40 -13.08
CA SER A 208 -11.80 16.06 -12.87
C SER A 208 -12.41 15.50 -14.16
N THR A 209 -12.36 14.17 -14.33
CA THR A 209 -12.97 13.47 -15.46
C THR A 209 -13.82 12.29 -15.01
N GLY A 210 -14.84 11.91 -15.79
CA GLY A 210 -15.74 10.82 -15.41
C GLY A 210 -16.53 10.16 -16.53
N GLU A 211 -17.40 9.25 -16.10
CA GLU A 211 -18.36 8.46 -16.90
C GLU A 211 -19.48 9.33 -17.47
N ASP A 212 -19.69 10.55 -16.96
CA ASP A 212 -20.64 11.51 -17.52
C ASP A 212 -20.15 12.25 -18.78
N ARG A 213 -19.12 11.68 -19.45
CA ARG A 213 -18.50 12.19 -20.68
C ARG A 213 -17.87 13.57 -20.55
N SER A 214 -17.50 14.00 -19.34
CA SER A 214 -17.01 15.35 -19.11
C SER A 214 -15.63 15.44 -18.46
N LEU A 215 -14.88 16.45 -18.89
CA LEU A 215 -13.83 17.12 -18.12
C LEU A 215 -14.47 18.33 -17.43
N ARG A 216 -14.19 18.53 -16.15
CA ARG A 216 -14.64 19.70 -15.39
C ARG A 216 -13.44 20.44 -14.81
N ILE A 217 -13.45 21.78 -14.95
CA ILE A 217 -12.39 22.68 -14.48
C ILE A 217 -12.91 23.42 -13.26
N TRP A 218 -12.19 23.29 -12.16
CA TRP A 218 -12.56 23.82 -10.86
C TRP A 218 -11.63 24.97 -10.51
N ARG A 219 -12.20 26.17 -10.31
CA ARG A 219 -11.47 27.39 -9.93
C ARG A 219 -12.10 27.94 -8.67
N GLN A 220 -11.29 28.25 -7.65
CA GLN A 220 -11.75 28.83 -6.37
C GLN A 220 -12.85 28.00 -5.65
N GLY A 221 -12.93 26.70 -5.94
CA GLY A 221 -13.93 25.79 -5.38
C GLY A 221 -15.23 25.65 -6.18
N GLU A 222 -15.39 26.33 -7.31
CA GLU A 222 -16.55 26.22 -8.20
C GLU A 222 -16.19 25.56 -9.55
N CYS A 223 -17.14 24.82 -10.13
CA CYS A 223 -17.00 24.24 -11.47
C CYS A 223 -17.23 25.33 -12.54
N CYS A 224 -16.17 26.05 -12.91
CA CYS A 224 -16.23 27.19 -13.83
C CYS A 224 -16.37 26.81 -15.31
N GLN A 225 -15.96 25.59 -15.71
CA GLN A 225 -16.14 25.08 -17.08
C GLN A 225 -16.40 23.57 -17.06
N THR A 226 -17.33 23.12 -17.89
CA THR A 226 -17.54 21.70 -18.23
C THR A 226 -17.29 21.54 -19.73
N ILE A 227 -16.43 20.60 -20.12
CA ILE A 227 -16.12 20.25 -21.51
C ILE A 227 -16.61 18.82 -21.72
N ARG A 228 -17.53 18.61 -22.68
CA ARG A 228 -18.05 17.28 -23.03
C ARG A 228 -17.24 16.65 -24.15
N PHE A 229 -17.16 15.32 -24.15
CA PHE A 229 -16.40 14.53 -25.10
C PHE A 229 -17.33 13.67 -25.96
N PRO A 230 -16.95 13.35 -27.21
CA PRO A 230 -17.68 12.40 -28.05
C PRO A 230 -17.46 10.93 -27.66
N ALA A 231 -16.70 10.66 -26.59
CA ALA A 231 -16.46 9.32 -26.02
C ALA A 231 -17.58 8.87 -25.07
N GLN A 232 -17.62 7.58 -24.71
CA GLN A 232 -18.55 7.07 -23.69
C GLN A 232 -18.12 7.46 -22.27
N SER A 233 -16.81 7.51 -22.01
CA SER A 233 -16.29 7.99 -20.73
C SER A 233 -14.87 8.54 -20.82
N VAL A 234 -14.49 9.32 -19.81
CA VAL A 234 -13.23 10.09 -19.78
C VAL A 234 -12.37 9.59 -18.61
N TRP A 235 -11.40 8.73 -18.93
CA TRP A 235 -10.72 7.87 -17.94
C TRP A 235 -9.61 8.56 -17.15
N CYS A 236 -8.81 9.40 -17.81
CA CYS A 236 -7.64 10.01 -17.19
C CYS A 236 -7.42 11.46 -17.64
N CYS A 237 -6.82 12.26 -16.77
CA CYS A 237 -6.35 13.59 -17.09
C CYS A 237 -5.03 13.92 -16.38
N CYS A 238 -4.26 14.84 -16.94
CA CYS A 238 -3.16 15.49 -16.24
C CYS A 238 -3.02 16.96 -16.67
N VAL A 239 -2.44 17.78 -15.79
CA VAL A 239 -2.03 19.14 -16.11
C VAL A 239 -0.56 19.12 -16.54
N LEU A 240 -0.27 19.69 -17.69
CA LEU A 240 1.08 19.79 -18.26
C LEU A 240 1.83 20.99 -17.65
N PRO A 241 3.18 21.00 -17.66
CA PRO A 241 3.97 22.09 -17.07
C PRO A 241 3.74 23.48 -17.68
N ASN A 242 3.15 23.57 -18.87
CA ASN A 242 2.77 24.81 -19.54
C ASN A 242 1.34 25.28 -19.22
N GLY A 243 0.62 24.58 -18.34
CA GLY A 243 -0.76 24.87 -17.94
C GLY A 243 -1.84 24.18 -18.80
N ASP A 244 -1.46 23.53 -19.92
CA ASP A 244 -2.42 22.82 -20.76
C ASP A 244 -2.90 21.52 -20.09
N ILE A 245 -4.09 21.04 -20.44
CA ILE A 245 -4.69 19.82 -19.89
C ILE A 245 -4.64 18.71 -20.94
N ALA A 246 -4.02 17.57 -20.62
CA ALA A 246 -4.14 16.36 -21.42
C ALA A 246 -5.24 15.45 -20.87
N VAL A 247 -6.03 14.83 -21.74
CA VAL A 247 -7.15 13.96 -21.39
C VAL A 247 -7.18 12.71 -22.27
N GLY A 248 -7.27 11.53 -21.65
CA GLY A 248 -7.51 10.26 -22.33
C GLY A 248 -8.96 9.78 -22.11
N ALA A 249 -9.62 9.35 -23.19
CA ALA A 249 -11.01 8.92 -23.18
C ALA A 249 -11.21 7.53 -23.81
N SER A 250 -12.41 6.97 -23.64
CA SER A 250 -12.76 5.60 -24.04
C SER A 250 -12.77 5.35 -25.56
N ASP A 251 -12.59 6.39 -26.37
CA ASP A 251 -12.48 6.32 -27.83
C ASP A 251 -11.04 6.09 -28.31
N GLY A 252 -10.08 5.99 -27.38
CA GLY A 252 -8.66 5.78 -27.70
C GLY A 252 -7.92 7.05 -28.14
N ILE A 253 -8.56 8.23 -28.05
CA ILE A 253 -7.98 9.50 -28.48
C ILE A 253 -7.54 10.30 -27.25
N ILE A 254 -6.30 10.77 -27.27
CA ILE A 254 -5.81 11.79 -26.32
C ILE A 254 -6.15 13.16 -26.89
N ARG A 255 -6.79 14.01 -26.08
CA ARG A 255 -7.12 15.40 -26.44
C ARG A 255 -6.42 16.36 -25.48
N ILE A 256 -5.80 17.40 -26.02
CA ILE A 256 -5.13 18.45 -25.25
C ILE A 256 -5.98 19.73 -25.32
N PHE A 257 -6.13 20.41 -24.18
CA PHE A 257 -6.87 21.67 -24.05
C PHE A 257 -5.97 22.76 -23.48
N THR A 258 -6.06 23.97 -24.03
CA THR A 258 -5.26 25.13 -23.63
C THR A 258 -6.12 26.34 -23.28
N GLU A 259 -5.58 27.22 -22.44
CA GLU A 259 -6.07 28.60 -22.26
C GLU A 259 -5.31 29.62 -23.15
N SER A 260 -4.23 29.21 -23.79
CA SER A 260 -3.32 30.07 -24.57
C SER A 260 -3.81 30.22 -26.01
N GLU A 261 -4.07 31.47 -26.44
CA GLU A 261 -4.62 31.76 -27.78
C GLU A 261 -3.68 31.33 -28.92
N ASP A 262 -2.36 31.34 -28.68
CA ASP A 262 -1.30 30.90 -29.60
C ASP A 262 -1.25 29.38 -29.85
N ARG A 263 -1.84 28.56 -28.96
CA ARG A 263 -1.85 27.09 -29.07
C ARG A 263 -3.24 26.52 -29.38
N MET A 264 -4.25 27.37 -29.59
CA MET A 264 -5.58 26.91 -29.94
C MET A 264 -5.58 26.17 -31.28
N ALA A 265 -6.45 25.15 -31.39
CA ALA A 265 -6.66 24.42 -32.63
C ALA A 265 -7.20 25.33 -33.74
N SER A 266 -7.04 24.91 -35.00
CA SER A 266 -7.60 25.66 -36.12
C SER A 266 -9.13 25.75 -36.00
N ALA A 267 -9.74 26.71 -36.69
CA ALA A 267 -11.20 26.79 -36.74
C ALA A 267 -11.84 25.52 -37.35
N GLU A 268 -11.10 24.81 -38.20
CA GLU A 268 -11.50 23.57 -38.85
C GLU A 268 -11.47 22.40 -37.85
N ASP A 269 -10.40 22.27 -37.04
CA ASP A 269 -10.30 21.28 -35.96
C ASP A 269 -11.35 21.47 -34.87
N LEU A 270 -11.59 22.73 -34.47
CA LEU A 270 -12.61 23.07 -33.48
C LEU A 270 -14.00 22.70 -34.00
N GLN A 271 -14.29 22.97 -35.28
CA GLN A 271 -15.55 22.56 -35.89
C GLN A 271 -15.65 21.04 -36.04
N ALA A 272 -14.56 20.33 -36.35
CA ALA A 272 -14.54 18.87 -36.42
C ALA A 272 -14.83 18.24 -35.05
N PHE A 273 -14.29 18.79 -33.96
CA PHE A 273 -14.59 18.35 -32.60
C PHE A 273 -16.06 18.61 -32.21
N GLU A 274 -16.61 19.79 -32.52
CA GLU A 274 -18.03 20.08 -32.28
C GLU A 274 -18.95 19.19 -33.15
N ASP A 275 -18.54 18.87 -34.39
CA ASP A 275 -19.24 17.94 -35.26
C ASP A 275 -19.22 16.50 -34.71
N GLU A 276 -18.09 16.01 -34.20
CA GLU A 276 -17.99 14.74 -33.45
C GLU A 276 -18.89 14.74 -32.22
N LEU A 277 -18.79 15.79 -31.41
CA LEU A 277 -19.59 15.94 -30.19
C LEU A 277 -21.09 15.96 -30.51
N SER A 278 -21.50 16.63 -31.58
CA SER A 278 -22.90 16.65 -32.02
C SER A 278 -23.39 15.24 -32.40
N LYS A 279 -22.59 14.46 -33.14
CA LYS A 279 -22.89 13.06 -33.53
C LYS A 279 -22.99 12.15 -32.30
N ALA A 280 -22.06 12.27 -31.36
CA ALA A 280 -22.06 11.53 -30.09
C ALA A 280 -23.14 12.00 -29.09
N THR A 281 -23.72 13.18 -29.33
CA THR A 281 -24.88 13.71 -28.59
C THR A 281 -26.20 13.23 -29.19
N ILE A 282 -26.20 12.53 -30.34
CA ILE A 282 -27.39 11.84 -30.88
C ILE A 282 -27.65 10.52 -30.12
N ASP A 283 -27.96 10.65 -28.83
CA ASP A 283 -29.06 9.85 -28.28
C ASP A 283 -30.09 10.77 -27.59
N PRO A 284 -31.18 11.12 -28.30
CA PRO A 284 -32.29 11.90 -27.73
C PRO A 284 -33.04 11.19 -26.59
N LYS A 285 -32.72 9.94 -26.23
CA LYS A 285 -33.49 9.12 -25.27
C LYS A 285 -33.18 9.37 -23.80
N THR A 286 -32.16 10.15 -23.45
CA THR A 286 -31.82 10.47 -22.04
C THR A 286 -32.17 11.91 -21.64
N GLY A 287 -32.90 12.64 -22.49
CA GLY A 287 -33.39 13.99 -22.24
C GLY A 287 -34.86 14.05 -21.81
N ASP A 288 -35.28 13.29 -20.80
CA ASP A 288 -36.68 13.24 -20.38
C ASP A 288 -37.02 14.39 -19.40
N LEU A 289 -37.62 15.47 -19.92
CA LEU A 289 -38.41 16.40 -19.11
C LEU A 289 -39.72 15.70 -18.73
N GLY A 290 -39.65 14.81 -17.72
CA GLY A 290 -40.78 13.99 -17.31
C GLY A 290 -42.05 14.79 -17.03
N ASP A 291 -43.12 14.48 -17.77
CA ASP A 291 -44.52 14.91 -17.62
C ASP A 291 -44.78 16.44 -17.39
N ILE A 292 -43.85 17.32 -17.75
CA ILE A 292 -44.04 18.78 -17.71
C ILE A 292 -44.56 19.26 -19.06
N LYS A 293 -45.83 19.70 -19.11
CA LYS A 293 -46.35 20.40 -20.29
C LYS A 293 -45.67 21.74 -20.44
N LEU A 294 -45.22 22.06 -21.66
CA LEU A 294 -44.67 23.37 -22.02
C LEU A 294 -45.68 24.52 -21.82
N GLU A 295 -46.95 24.20 -21.61
CA GLU A 295 -48.07 25.10 -21.33
C GLU A 295 -48.12 25.55 -19.86
N ASP A 296 -47.70 24.68 -18.95
CA ASP A 296 -47.82 24.87 -17.49
C ASP A 296 -46.55 25.49 -16.86
N LEU A 297 -45.50 25.72 -17.66
CA LEU A 297 -44.24 26.31 -17.19
C LEU A 297 -44.35 27.83 -16.97
N PRO A 298 -43.88 28.35 -15.82
CA PRO A 298 -43.87 29.79 -15.53
C PRO A 298 -42.98 30.56 -16.52
N GLY A 299 -43.41 31.77 -16.88
CA GLY A 299 -42.59 32.69 -17.67
C GLY A 299 -41.53 33.40 -16.82
N ARG A 300 -40.63 34.10 -17.52
CA ARG A 300 -39.47 34.82 -16.97
C ARG A 300 -39.81 35.81 -15.83
N GLU A 301 -41.05 36.29 -15.76
CA GLU A 301 -41.56 37.13 -14.67
C GLU A 301 -41.49 36.45 -13.28
N HIS A 302 -41.49 35.12 -13.20
CA HIS A 302 -41.38 34.40 -11.93
C HIS A 302 -39.98 34.46 -11.31
N LEU A 303 -38.95 34.83 -12.08
CA LEU A 303 -37.59 35.07 -11.54
C LEU A 303 -37.51 36.33 -10.65
N ASN A 304 -38.57 37.14 -10.58
CA ASN A 304 -38.67 38.27 -9.65
C ASN A 304 -39.11 37.84 -8.24
N GLU A 305 -39.64 36.63 -8.06
CA GLU A 305 -39.96 36.08 -6.74
C GLU A 305 -38.71 35.43 -6.13
N PRO A 306 -38.32 35.79 -4.89
CA PRO A 306 -37.18 35.15 -4.24
C PRO A 306 -37.45 33.68 -3.92
N GLY A 307 -36.44 32.84 -4.11
CA GLY A 307 -36.48 31.42 -3.73
C GLY A 307 -36.53 31.23 -2.21
N ASN A 308 -37.09 30.09 -1.78
CA ASN A 308 -37.35 29.78 -0.37
C ASN A 308 -36.25 28.96 0.31
N ARG A 309 -35.29 28.44 -0.46
CA ARG A 309 -34.11 27.71 0.02
C ARG A 309 -32.98 27.80 -1.00
N ASP A 310 -31.75 27.75 -0.52
CA ASP A 310 -30.56 27.73 -1.38
C ASP A 310 -30.58 26.48 -2.28
N GLY A 311 -30.12 26.64 -3.51
CA GLY A 311 -30.11 25.56 -4.50
C GLY A 311 -31.48 25.15 -5.06
N GLN A 312 -32.58 25.83 -4.69
CA GLN A 312 -33.90 25.60 -5.30
C GLN A 312 -33.84 25.80 -6.80
N THR A 313 -34.38 24.87 -7.61
CA THR A 313 -34.44 25.02 -9.07
C THR A 313 -35.81 25.49 -9.55
N ARG A 314 -35.83 26.18 -10.70
CA ARG A 314 -37.01 26.54 -11.48
C ARG A 314 -36.73 26.35 -12.97
N LEU A 315 -37.72 25.85 -13.69
CA LEU A 315 -37.73 25.84 -15.15
C LEU A 315 -38.58 27.04 -15.62
N ILE A 316 -37.99 27.87 -16.47
CA ILE A 316 -38.59 29.09 -17.00
C ILE A 316 -38.80 28.92 -18.49
N LYS A 317 -40.01 29.27 -18.95
CA LYS A 317 -40.30 29.32 -20.38
C LYS A 317 -39.85 30.66 -20.97
N ASP A 318 -38.91 30.62 -21.90
CA ASP A 318 -38.54 31.79 -22.70
C ASP A 318 -38.82 31.57 -24.20
N GLY A 319 -40.00 32.02 -24.63
CA GLY A 319 -40.49 31.82 -25.99
C GLY A 319 -40.72 30.34 -26.31
N GLN A 320 -39.86 29.78 -27.17
CA GLN A 320 -39.85 28.34 -27.52
C GLN A 320 -38.78 27.53 -26.75
N LYS A 321 -37.95 28.18 -25.93
CA LYS A 321 -36.96 27.51 -25.09
C LYS A 321 -37.47 27.32 -23.67
N VAL A 322 -36.97 26.28 -23.01
CA VAL A 322 -37.06 26.13 -21.56
C VAL A 322 -35.67 26.35 -21.00
N GLU A 323 -35.55 27.18 -19.98
CA GLU A 323 -34.29 27.52 -19.33
C GLU A 323 -34.34 27.11 -17.86
N ALA A 324 -33.27 26.49 -17.37
CA ALA A 324 -33.16 26.10 -15.97
C ALA A 324 -32.43 27.18 -15.16
N TYR A 325 -32.98 27.51 -14.00
CA TYR A 325 -32.45 28.50 -13.05
C TYR A 325 -32.36 27.90 -11.64
N GLN A 326 -31.38 28.34 -10.86
CA GLN A 326 -31.17 27.95 -9.47
C GLN A 326 -31.14 29.18 -8.56
N TRP A 327 -31.79 29.12 -7.40
CA TRP A 327 -31.78 30.19 -6.41
C TRP A 327 -30.47 30.18 -5.63
N SER A 328 -29.79 31.32 -5.60
CA SER A 328 -28.68 31.59 -4.69
C SER A 328 -29.15 32.49 -3.55
N VAL A 329 -29.05 31.99 -2.33
CA VAL A 329 -29.30 32.75 -1.09
C VAL A 329 -28.17 33.75 -0.82
N SER A 330 -26.93 33.47 -1.24
CA SER A 330 -25.80 34.40 -1.11
C SER A 330 -25.98 35.64 -1.97
N ASP A 331 -26.47 35.46 -3.21
CA ASP A 331 -26.62 36.54 -4.18
C ASP A 331 -28.02 37.18 -4.15
N GLY A 332 -28.98 36.56 -3.46
CA GLY A 332 -30.37 37.00 -3.43
C GLY A 332 -31.06 37.00 -4.80
N ARG A 333 -30.65 36.11 -5.71
CA ARG A 333 -31.13 36.05 -7.10
C ARG A 333 -31.16 34.63 -7.66
N TRP A 334 -31.90 34.48 -8.76
CA TRP A 334 -31.83 33.29 -9.60
C TRP A 334 -30.63 33.36 -10.57
N VAL A 335 -29.84 32.30 -10.62
CA VAL A 335 -28.70 32.11 -11.50
C VAL A 335 -29.08 31.10 -12.58
N LYS A 336 -28.80 31.39 -13.86
CA LYS A 336 -29.10 30.46 -14.97
C LYS A 336 -28.13 29.28 -14.96
N ILE A 337 -28.65 28.07 -15.04
CA ILE A 337 -27.88 26.81 -15.02
C ILE A 337 -27.95 26.00 -16.33
N GLY A 338 -28.83 26.33 -17.29
CA GLY A 338 -28.80 25.73 -18.64
C GLY A 338 -30.01 26.02 -19.54
N ASP A 339 -29.91 25.60 -20.79
CA ASP A 339 -31.02 25.50 -21.76
C ASP A 339 -31.52 24.05 -21.85
N VAL A 340 -32.82 23.84 -22.08
CA VAL A 340 -33.45 22.51 -22.21
C VAL A 340 -34.21 22.43 -23.53
N VAL A 341 -34.02 21.33 -24.28
CA VAL A 341 -34.50 21.14 -25.66
C VAL A 341 -35.25 19.81 -25.75
N GLY A 342 -36.47 19.81 -26.29
CA GLY A 342 -37.34 18.62 -26.37
C GLY A 342 -37.67 18.18 -27.80
N GLY A 343 -37.71 16.87 -28.02
CA GLY A 343 -38.11 16.22 -29.28
C GLY A 343 -39.34 15.32 -29.11
N SER A 344 -40.12 15.11 -30.18
CA SER A 344 -41.50 14.59 -30.08
C SER A 344 -41.71 13.12 -30.44
N ASN A 345 -42.46 12.41 -29.59
CA ASN A 345 -43.33 11.25 -29.86
C ASN A 345 -42.77 9.97 -30.55
N GLN A 346 -42.48 8.92 -29.76
CA GLN A 346 -43.41 7.77 -29.56
C GLN A 346 -42.90 6.74 -28.52
N GLN A 347 -43.73 6.50 -27.48
CA GLN A 347 -43.84 5.31 -26.60
C GLN A 347 -42.56 4.49 -26.28
N THR A 348 -41.74 4.88 -25.29
CA THR A 348 -41.85 4.62 -23.82
C THR A 348 -41.43 3.24 -23.30
N SER A 349 -40.32 3.21 -22.58
CA SER A 349 -40.13 2.46 -21.33
C SER A 349 -39.73 3.48 -20.25
N LYS A 350 -40.67 3.87 -19.37
CA LYS A 350 -40.48 4.95 -18.39
C LYS A 350 -39.76 4.41 -17.14
N SER A 351 -38.61 4.95 -16.75
CA SER A 351 -38.17 4.81 -15.36
C SER A 351 -39.05 5.66 -14.44
N VAL A 352 -39.27 5.20 -13.22
CA VAL A 352 -40.14 5.82 -12.21
C VAL A 352 -39.33 6.03 -10.93
N MET A 353 -39.22 7.30 -10.52
CA MET A 353 -38.58 7.68 -9.26
C MET A 353 -39.40 7.21 -8.04
N TYR A 354 -38.80 6.42 -7.16
CA TYR A 354 -39.36 6.01 -5.88
C TYR A 354 -38.29 6.03 -4.79
N GLU A 355 -38.58 6.67 -3.66
CA GLU A 355 -37.65 6.83 -2.51
C GLU A 355 -36.28 7.44 -2.88
N GLY A 356 -36.22 8.27 -3.93
CA GLY A 356 -34.98 8.90 -4.39
C GLY A 356 -34.09 8.03 -5.28
N LYS A 357 -34.61 6.90 -5.79
CA LYS A 357 -33.96 6.05 -6.78
C LYS A 357 -34.88 5.82 -7.99
N GLU A 358 -34.30 5.71 -9.17
CA GLU A 358 -35.02 5.33 -10.38
C GLU A 358 -35.20 3.81 -10.48
N TYR A 359 -36.36 3.39 -10.96
CA TYR A 359 -36.70 1.99 -11.21
C TYR A 359 -37.45 1.84 -12.53
N ASP A 360 -37.22 0.78 -13.32
CA ASP A 360 -37.97 0.58 -14.58
C ASP A 360 -39.49 0.44 -14.37
N TYR A 361 -39.91 -0.10 -13.22
CA TYR A 361 -41.30 -0.23 -12.83
C TYR A 361 -41.47 0.04 -11.33
N VAL A 362 -42.59 0.68 -10.97
CA VAL A 362 -43.06 0.77 -9.58
C VAL A 362 -44.53 0.36 -9.56
N PHE A 363 -44.77 -0.91 -9.23
CA PHE A 363 -46.12 -1.47 -9.17
C PHE A 363 -46.82 -1.05 -7.88
N THR A 364 -48.14 -0.92 -7.93
CA THR A 364 -48.98 -0.77 -6.74
C THR A 364 -49.66 -2.10 -6.47
N ILE A 365 -49.48 -2.64 -5.26
CA ILE A 365 -50.02 -3.93 -4.82
C ILE A 365 -50.99 -3.68 -3.67
N ASP A 366 -52.25 -4.05 -3.89
CA ASP A 366 -53.33 -3.96 -2.91
C ASP A 366 -53.46 -5.30 -2.19
N VAL A 367 -53.23 -5.33 -0.87
CA VAL A 367 -53.13 -6.58 -0.11
C VAL A 367 -54.47 -7.09 0.43
N ASN A 368 -55.52 -6.26 0.45
CA ASN A 368 -56.91 -6.63 0.70
C ASN A 368 -57.85 -5.57 0.08
N GLU A 369 -59.12 -5.91 -0.19
CA GLU A 369 -60.10 -5.00 -0.83
C GLU A 369 -60.38 -3.68 -0.06
N GLU A 370 -59.99 -3.59 1.22
CA GLU A 370 -60.07 -2.37 2.05
C GLU A 370 -58.71 -1.97 2.67
N GLY A 371 -57.59 -2.55 2.19
CA GLY A 371 -56.25 -2.35 2.76
C GLY A 371 -55.46 -1.18 2.13
N PRO A 372 -54.39 -0.70 2.79
CA PRO A 372 -53.49 0.30 2.20
C PRO A 372 -52.70 -0.30 1.03
N SER A 373 -52.62 0.46 -0.06
CA SER A 373 -51.87 0.09 -1.26
C SER A 373 -50.36 0.31 -1.07
N MET A 374 -49.55 -0.67 -1.47
CA MET A 374 -48.09 -0.66 -1.25
C MET A 374 -47.32 -0.69 -2.56
N LYS A 375 -46.17 -0.01 -2.60
CA LYS A 375 -45.38 0.13 -3.82
C LYS A 375 -44.23 -0.90 -3.89
N LEU A 376 -44.17 -1.64 -5.00
CA LEU A 376 -43.11 -2.58 -5.32
C LEU A 376 -42.25 -1.99 -6.46
N PRO A 377 -41.05 -1.46 -6.17
CA PRO A 377 -40.09 -1.06 -7.18
C PRO A 377 -39.36 -2.27 -7.78
N TYR A 378 -39.12 -2.26 -9.09
CA TYR A 378 -38.51 -3.36 -9.85
C TYR A 378 -37.76 -2.83 -11.08
N ASN A 379 -36.53 -3.32 -11.32
CA ASN A 379 -35.82 -3.13 -12.60
C ASN A 379 -35.89 -4.39 -13.46
N VAL A 380 -35.86 -4.25 -14.79
CA VAL A 380 -35.81 -5.36 -15.75
C VAL A 380 -34.57 -6.25 -15.53
N THR A 381 -33.52 -5.70 -14.92
CA THR A 381 -32.29 -6.43 -14.56
C THR A 381 -32.37 -7.20 -13.24
N ASP A 382 -33.43 -7.01 -12.44
CA ASP A 382 -33.58 -7.64 -11.13
C ASP A 382 -34.28 -9.00 -11.24
N ASP A 383 -33.98 -9.93 -10.33
CA ASP A 383 -34.70 -11.21 -10.24
C ASP A 383 -36.11 -11.00 -9.65
N PRO A 384 -37.20 -11.29 -10.39
CA PRO A 384 -38.58 -11.15 -9.88
C PRO A 384 -38.84 -11.88 -8.56
N TRP A 385 -38.20 -13.03 -8.33
CA TRP A 385 -38.38 -13.83 -7.12
C TRP A 385 -37.73 -13.19 -5.91
N LEU A 386 -36.52 -12.66 -6.08
CA LEU A 386 -35.80 -11.95 -5.02
C LEU A 386 -36.48 -10.62 -4.67
N VAL A 387 -36.96 -9.88 -5.67
CA VAL A 387 -37.71 -8.63 -5.45
C VAL A 387 -39.05 -8.91 -4.75
N ALA A 388 -39.80 -9.94 -5.16
CA ALA A 388 -41.02 -10.36 -4.48
C ALA A 388 -40.76 -10.77 -3.01
N HIS A 389 -39.68 -11.52 -2.73
CA HIS A 389 -39.30 -11.90 -1.38
C HIS A 389 -38.98 -10.68 -0.50
N ASN A 390 -38.13 -9.78 -1.00
CA ASN A 390 -37.76 -8.54 -0.31
C ASN A 390 -38.97 -7.62 -0.08
N PHE A 391 -39.90 -7.54 -1.04
CA PHE A 391 -41.14 -6.78 -0.89
C PHE A 391 -42.03 -7.34 0.22
N LEU A 392 -42.24 -8.66 0.27
CA LEU A 392 -43.05 -9.28 1.33
C LEU A 392 -42.41 -9.07 2.70
N GLN A 393 -41.10 -9.29 2.82
CA GLN A 393 -40.36 -9.08 4.07
C GLN A 393 -40.38 -7.61 4.52
N ARG A 394 -40.20 -6.66 3.61
CA ARG A 394 -40.18 -5.21 3.91
C ARG A 394 -41.53 -4.68 4.42
N ASN A 395 -42.63 -5.31 4.02
CA ASN A 395 -43.99 -4.90 4.39
C ASN A 395 -44.65 -5.84 5.42
N ASP A 396 -43.89 -6.74 6.05
CA ASP A 396 -44.34 -7.74 7.03
C ASP A 396 -45.52 -8.62 6.54
N LEU A 397 -45.46 -9.00 5.26
CA LEU A 397 -46.48 -9.79 4.57
C LEU A 397 -46.15 -11.28 4.59
N SER A 398 -47.19 -12.13 4.55
CA SER A 398 -47.00 -13.57 4.65
C SER A 398 -46.20 -14.15 3.46
N PRO A 399 -45.16 -14.97 3.70
CA PRO A 399 -44.39 -15.61 2.64
C PRO A 399 -45.20 -16.48 1.67
N MET A 400 -46.44 -16.87 2.02
CA MET A 400 -47.32 -17.64 1.12
C MET A 400 -47.73 -16.88 -0.16
N PHE A 401 -47.58 -15.55 -0.18
CA PHE A 401 -47.87 -14.74 -1.37
C PHE A 401 -46.67 -14.61 -2.33
N LEU A 402 -45.54 -15.28 -2.06
CA LEU A 402 -44.31 -15.16 -2.87
C LEU A 402 -44.54 -15.51 -4.33
N ASP A 403 -45.12 -16.68 -4.60
CA ASP A 403 -45.44 -17.13 -5.96
C ASP A 403 -46.39 -16.14 -6.67
N GLN A 404 -47.35 -15.57 -5.94
CA GLN A 404 -48.33 -14.64 -6.51
C GLN A 404 -47.69 -13.30 -6.89
N VAL A 405 -46.84 -12.73 -6.03
CA VAL A 405 -46.15 -11.47 -6.29
C VAL A 405 -45.06 -11.64 -7.37
N ALA A 406 -44.30 -12.74 -7.35
CA ALA A 406 -43.28 -13.02 -8.36
C ALA A 406 -43.91 -13.22 -9.76
N ASN A 407 -44.97 -14.02 -9.87
CA ASN A 407 -45.68 -14.19 -11.14
C ASN A 407 -46.35 -12.88 -11.61
N PHE A 408 -46.89 -12.07 -10.69
CA PHE A 408 -47.43 -10.75 -11.02
C PHE A 408 -46.36 -9.82 -11.65
N ILE A 409 -45.13 -9.79 -11.11
CA ILE A 409 -44.02 -9.04 -11.72
C ILE A 409 -43.72 -9.59 -13.13
N ILE A 410 -43.61 -10.91 -13.29
CA ILE A 410 -43.29 -11.56 -14.56
C ILE A 410 -44.34 -11.28 -15.64
N GLU A 411 -45.63 -11.38 -15.31
CA GLU A 411 -46.74 -11.13 -16.24
C GLU A 411 -46.82 -9.66 -16.69
N ASN A 412 -46.56 -8.72 -15.78
CA ASN A 412 -46.65 -7.28 -16.07
C ASN A 412 -45.40 -6.70 -16.74
N THR A 413 -44.27 -7.41 -16.75
CA THR A 413 -42.99 -6.96 -17.35
C THR A 413 -42.69 -7.58 -18.72
N LYS A 414 -43.47 -8.58 -19.16
CA LYS A 414 -43.45 -9.19 -20.52
C LYS A 414 -42.06 -9.49 -21.11
N GLY A 415 -41.28 -10.29 -20.38
CA GLY A 415 -40.44 -11.32 -21.01
C GLY A 415 -39.20 -10.86 -21.79
N HIS A 416 -38.22 -10.28 -21.10
CA HIS A 416 -36.81 -10.33 -21.53
C HIS A 416 -35.98 -11.28 -20.63
N VAL A 417 -36.32 -12.58 -20.67
CA VAL A 417 -35.44 -13.63 -20.13
C VAL A 417 -34.36 -13.93 -21.17
N VAL A 418 -33.18 -13.33 -21.02
CA VAL A 418 -32.05 -13.53 -21.93
C VAL A 418 -31.37 -14.88 -21.63
N GLY A 419 -31.57 -15.85 -22.54
CA GLY A 419 -30.75 -17.06 -22.60
C GLY A 419 -29.34 -16.79 -23.17
N PRO A 420 -28.35 -17.68 -22.95
CA PRO A 420 -26.93 -17.34 -23.16
C PRO A 420 -26.43 -17.53 -24.60
N ALA A 421 -26.16 -16.42 -25.30
CA ALA A 421 -25.19 -16.25 -26.42
C ALA A 421 -25.24 -14.78 -26.92
N GLN A 422 -24.18 -14.06 -27.32
CA GLN A 422 -22.74 -14.35 -27.40
C GLN A 422 -21.91 -13.21 -26.77
N ILE A 423 -20.63 -13.49 -26.50
CA ILE A 423 -19.65 -12.56 -25.93
C ILE A 423 -19.03 -11.70 -27.04
N GLY A 424 -19.01 -10.37 -26.86
CA GLY A 424 -18.26 -9.44 -27.70
C GLY A 424 -18.22 -8.04 -27.08
N GLY A 425 -17.02 -7.55 -26.73
CA GLY A 425 -16.81 -6.25 -26.09
C GLY A 425 -16.90 -6.28 -24.57
N GLY A 426 -15.79 -6.66 -23.91
CA GLY A 426 -15.64 -6.50 -22.46
C GLY A 426 -14.93 -5.18 -22.13
N ASP A 427 -15.38 -4.50 -21.07
CA ASP A 427 -14.69 -3.33 -20.49
C ASP A 427 -13.29 -3.74 -19.98
N PRO A 428 -12.20 -3.06 -20.41
CA PRO A 428 -10.85 -3.32 -19.91
C PRO A 428 -10.68 -3.14 -18.39
N PHE A 429 -11.52 -2.35 -17.73
CA PHE A 429 -11.40 -2.08 -16.29
C PHE A 429 -12.35 -2.90 -15.39
N THR A 430 -13.38 -3.53 -15.95
CA THR A 430 -14.26 -4.48 -15.24
C THR A 430 -14.42 -5.80 -15.99
N GLY A 431 -13.46 -6.70 -15.78
CA GLY A 431 -13.63 -8.12 -16.14
C GLY A 431 -14.87 -8.70 -15.44
N GLY A 432 -15.77 -9.30 -16.21
CA GLY A 432 -17.11 -9.72 -15.77
C GLY A 432 -17.13 -10.82 -14.71
N SER A 433 -16.86 -10.48 -13.44
CA SER A 433 -16.91 -11.39 -12.29
C SER A 433 -17.32 -10.62 -11.03
N ARG A 434 -18.64 -10.48 -10.84
CA ARG A 434 -19.26 -9.80 -9.70
C ARG A 434 -19.10 -10.63 -8.41
N TYR A 435 -18.14 -10.26 -7.57
CA TYR A 435 -17.97 -10.86 -6.23
C TYR A 435 -18.99 -10.28 -5.24
N VAL A 436 -19.75 -11.14 -4.57
CA VAL A 436 -20.70 -10.79 -3.50
C VAL A 436 -20.28 -11.50 -2.21
N PRO A 437 -20.05 -10.80 -1.08
CA PRO A 437 -19.59 -11.46 0.15
C PRO A 437 -20.76 -12.02 0.99
N GLY A 438 -20.55 -13.22 1.56
CA GLY A 438 -21.20 -13.62 2.82
C GLY A 438 -22.10 -14.85 2.77
N SER A 439 -21.61 -15.97 3.31
CA SER A 439 -22.43 -16.95 4.01
C SER A 439 -21.58 -17.64 5.07
N SER A 440 -22.03 -17.59 6.33
CA SER A 440 -21.37 -18.26 7.46
C SER A 440 -21.58 -19.77 7.42
N ASN A 441 -20.63 -20.55 7.95
CA ASN A 441 -21.00 -21.82 8.57
C ASN A 441 -20.22 -22.06 9.86
N ASP A 442 -20.90 -22.70 10.82
CA ASP A 442 -20.49 -22.90 12.20
C ASP A 442 -19.65 -24.19 12.36
N GLY A 443 -18.85 -24.29 13.42
CA GLY A 443 -17.88 -25.38 13.59
C GLY A 443 -17.18 -25.38 14.94
N SER A 444 -17.87 -25.83 15.99
CA SER A 444 -17.33 -25.94 17.35
C SER A 444 -16.37 -27.12 17.52
N GLY A 445 -15.31 -26.94 18.33
CA GLY A 445 -14.35 -27.99 18.66
C GLY A 445 -13.43 -27.63 19.83
N PHE A 446 -13.61 -28.29 20.97
CA PHE A 446 -12.74 -28.17 22.15
C PHE A 446 -11.38 -28.87 21.93
N SER A 447 -10.28 -28.24 22.34
CA SER A 447 -9.10 -28.96 22.86
C SER A 447 -8.30 -28.08 23.83
N ALA A 448 -7.73 -28.70 24.86
CA ALA A 448 -7.17 -28.01 26.03
C ALA A 448 -5.69 -27.61 25.88
N ASP A 449 -5.28 -26.59 26.66
CA ASP A 449 -3.90 -26.15 26.88
C ASP A 449 -3.05 -27.22 27.61
N PRO A 450 -1.87 -27.59 27.08
CA PRO A 450 -0.93 -28.48 27.76
C PRO A 450 0.51 -27.92 27.87
N PHE A 451 0.73 -26.64 28.24
CA PHE A 451 2.11 -26.11 28.41
C PHE A 451 2.43 -25.37 29.74
N THR A 452 2.25 -26.05 30.87
CA THR A 452 2.93 -25.71 32.15
C THR A 452 3.68 -26.90 32.77
N GLY A 453 4.69 -27.41 32.05
CA GLY A 453 5.68 -28.36 32.57
C GLY A 453 6.96 -27.66 33.05
N ALA A 454 7.46 -28.02 34.24
CA ALA A 454 8.65 -27.40 34.84
C ALA A 454 9.97 -27.83 34.15
N GLY A 455 10.97 -26.94 34.14
CA GLY A 455 12.33 -27.25 33.65
C GLY A 455 12.84 -26.42 32.45
N ARG A 456 12.59 -25.11 32.41
CA ARG A 456 13.10 -24.25 31.31
C ARG A 456 14.61 -24.00 31.41
N TYR A 457 15.36 -24.63 30.51
CA TYR A 457 16.69 -24.17 30.08
C TYR A 457 16.54 -22.89 29.25
N ILE A 458 17.20 -21.80 29.65
CA ILE A 458 17.20 -20.51 28.93
C ILE A 458 18.65 -20.14 28.59
N PRO A 459 19.05 -20.16 27.30
CA PRO A 459 20.42 -19.81 26.89
C PRO A 459 20.79 -18.35 27.22
N GLY A 460 21.57 -18.16 28.29
CA GLY A 460 22.30 -16.92 28.57
C GLY A 460 21.80 -16.04 29.72
N SER A 461 21.34 -16.59 30.85
CA SER A 461 21.09 -15.80 32.06
C SER A 461 21.58 -16.48 33.35
N SER A 462 22.66 -15.95 33.95
CA SER A 462 23.12 -16.30 35.30
C SER A 462 23.67 -15.08 36.05
N SER A 463 23.61 -15.13 37.38
CA SER A 463 23.84 -14.01 38.30
C SER A 463 25.32 -13.72 38.61
N ASN A 464 25.57 -12.48 39.04
CA ASN A 464 26.84 -11.83 39.43
C ASN A 464 28.07 -12.70 39.78
N ALA A 465 29.20 -12.37 39.12
CA ALA A 465 30.56 -12.32 39.68
C ALA A 465 31.32 -11.13 39.02
N SER A 466 32.55 -10.81 39.46
CA SER A 466 33.14 -9.45 39.38
C SER A 466 34.54 -9.30 38.75
N ALA A 467 34.75 -8.15 38.07
CA ALA A 467 36.03 -7.50 37.71
C ALA A 467 36.92 -8.16 36.63
N PRO A 468 37.88 -7.44 35.98
CA PRO A 468 38.29 -6.04 36.14
C PRO A 468 38.05 -5.13 34.89
N SER A 469 38.66 -3.94 34.89
CA SER A 469 38.25 -2.74 34.12
C SER A 469 38.99 -2.46 32.79
N GLY A 470 38.26 -2.00 31.77
CA GLY A 470 38.81 -1.29 30.60
C GLY A 470 37.75 -0.98 29.53
N VAL A 471 37.43 0.31 29.34
CA VAL A 471 36.56 0.90 28.27
C VAL A 471 35.18 0.24 28.07
N ALA A 472 34.11 0.88 28.54
CA ALA A 472 32.75 0.34 28.44
C ALA A 472 32.06 0.65 27.10
N ASP A 473 31.60 -0.40 26.42
CA ASP A 473 30.71 -0.32 25.25
C ASP A 473 29.22 -0.38 25.70
N PRO A 474 28.31 0.43 25.12
CA PRO A 474 26.90 0.52 25.57
C PRO A 474 26.08 -0.78 25.53
N PHE A 475 26.58 -1.84 24.87
CA PHE A 475 25.90 -3.11 24.71
C PHE A 475 26.41 -4.23 25.63
N THR A 476 27.49 -4.02 26.39
CA THR A 476 28.21 -5.12 27.08
C THR A 476 28.46 -4.97 28.59
N GLY A 477 28.18 -3.84 29.26
CA GLY A 477 28.42 -3.77 30.72
C GLY A 477 27.79 -2.64 31.55
N LYS A 478 26.77 -2.99 32.35
CA LYS A 478 26.32 -2.41 33.65
C LYS A 478 26.54 -0.91 33.96
N GLY A 479 25.45 -0.15 33.88
CA GLY A 479 24.96 0.70 34.99
C GLY A 479 25.72 1.99 35.33
N ALA A 480 25.29 3.11 34.74
CA ALA A 480 25.64 4.45 35.19
C ALA A 480 24.50 5.06 36.04
N TYR A 481 24.70 5.14 37.36
CA TYR A 481 24.07 6.20 38.17
C TYR A 481 25.05 7.38 38.21
N SER A 482 24.68 8.51 37.61
CA SER A 482 25.32 9.80 37.89
C SER A 482 24.24 10.88 38.03
N SER A 483 24.20 11.53 39.18
CA SER A 483 23.23 12.56 39.52
C SER A 483 23.41 13.84 38.69
N ALA A 484 22.31 14.31 38.13
CA ALA A 484 21.94 15.68 37.73
C ALA A 484 23.00 16.77 37.46
N ALA A 485 22.69 17.55 36.41
CA ALA A 485 23.07 18.95 36.18
C ALA A 485 24.47 19.25 35.62
N GLN A 486 24.63 19.00 34.31
CA GLN A 486 25.35 19.95 33.44
C GLN A 486 24.75 19.94 32.03
N ARG A 487 24.60 21.14 31.43
CA ARG A 487 24.15 21.30 30.03
C ARG A 487 25.25 20.79 29.11
N GLN A 488 25.18 19.53 28.70
CA GLN A 488 26.09 18.96 27.71
C GLN A 488 25.48 19.09 26.33
N THR A 489 26.25 19.65 25.40
CA THR A 489 26.07 19.42 23.96
C THR A 489 26.07 17.92 23.73
N SER A 490 25.00 17.38 23.15
CA SER A 490 24.84 15.93 22.93
C SER A 490 25.84 15.42 21.89
N THR A 491 27.04 15.08 22.35
CA THR A 491 28.01 14.31 21.57
C THR A 491 27.42 12.92 21.33
N ASN A 492 27.31 12.51 20.07
CA ASN A 492 26.76 11.21 19.73
C ASN A 492 27.73 10.10 20.15
N ILE A 493 27.34 9.31 21.14
CA ILE A 493 28.10 8.17 21.66
C ILE A 493 27.51 6.81 21.25
N TYR A 494 26.39 6.82 20.52
CA TYR A 494 25.62 5.61 20.22
C TYR A 494 25.89 5.07 18.82
N PHE A 495 26.07 5.96 17.85
CA PHE A 495 26.28 5.60 16.44
C PHE A 495 27.15 6.65 15.73
N PRO A 496 27.80 6.32 14.58
CA PRO A 496 27.77 5.03 13.89
C PRO A 496 28.50 3.92 14.64
N LYS A 497 27.91 2.73 14.68
CA LYS A 497 28.48 1.53 15.30
C LYS A 497 28.89 0.53 14.21
N THR A 498 30.17 0.54 13.85
CA THR A 498 30.75 -0.29 12.78
C THR A 498 31.32 -1.62 13.26
N ASP A 499 31.57 -1.77 14.55
CA ASP A 499 31.96 -3.04 15.17
C ASP A 499 30.76 -3.98 15.29
N GLY A 500 30.92 -5.23 14.84
CA GLY A 500 29.90 -6.27 14.96
C GLY A 500 29.66 -6.64 16.41
N VAL A 501 28.40 -6.56 16.85
CA VAL A 501 27.95 -6.91 18.21
C VAL A 501 27.65 -8.41 18.29
N THR A 502 28.19 -9.05 19.31
CA THR A 502 28.23 -10.52 19.46
C THR A 502 27.45 -11.01 20.69
N PHE A 503 27.07 -12.28 20.67
CA PHE A 503 26.47 -13.03 21.78
C PHE A 503 27.49 -14.03 22.32
N GLU A 504 28.28 -13.59 23.29
CA GLU A 504 29.44 -14.32 23.80
C GLU A 504 29.17 -15.10 25.08
N GLN A 505 28.14 -14.69 25.84
CA GLN A 505 27.84 -15.26 27.14
C GLN A 505 27.39 -16.72 26.99
N ALA A 506 28.03 -17.61 27.76
CA ALA A 506 27.82 -19.05 27.73
C ALA A 506 28.02 -19.64 29.14
N ASN A 507 27.33 -20.75 29.41
CA ASN A 507 27.61 -21.60 30.56
C ASN A 507 27.95 -22.99 30.01
N ALA A 508 29.23 -23.22 29.73
CA ALA A 508 29.68 -24.46 29.09
C ALA A 508 29.24 -25.73 29.85
N PRO A 509 29.35 -25.83 31.19
CA PRO A 509 28.79 -26.95 31.94
C PRO A 509 27.30 -27.21 31.69
N GLN A 510 26.46 -26.17 31.60
CA GLN A 510 25.03 -26.32 31.33
C GLN A 510 24.74 -26.75 29.88
N ILE A 511 25.49 -26.23 28.90
CA ILE A 511 25.38 -26.65 27.49
C ILE A 511 25.71 -28.14 27.35
N ILE A 512 26.82 -28.58 27.97
CA ILE A 512 27.25 -29.98 27.94
C ILE A 512 26.30 -30.90 28.71
N ALA A 513 25.81 -30.47 29.88
CA ALA A 513 24.80 -31.23 30.62
C ALA A 513 23.53 -31.45 29.77
N LYS A 514 23.05 -30.41 29.08
CA LYS A 514 21.85 -30.51 28.24
C LYS A 514 22.09 -31.32 26.96
N LEU A 515 23.28 -31.25 26.38
CA LEU A 515 23.69 -32.11 25.26
C LEU A 515 23.70 -33.59 25.67
N LYS A 516 24.25 -33.92 26.84
CA LYS A 516 24.29 -35.29 27.38
C LYS A 516 22.88 -35.81 27.66
N GLU A 517 22.04 -35.03 28.35
CA GLU A 517 20.63 -35.35 28.63
C GLU A 517 19.84 -35.69 27.35
N LEU A 518 19.97 -34.88 26.30
CA LEU A 518 19.25 -35.11 25.05
C LEU A 518 19.87 -36.23 24.20
N ASN A 519 21.18 -36.46 24.29
CA ASN A 519 21.82 -37.61 23.63
C ASN A 519 21.42 -38.96 24.23
N GLU A 520 21.11 -39.01 25.54
CA GLU A 520 20.61 -40.23 26.18
C GLU A 520 19.27 -40.67 25.56
N GLY A 521 18.36 -39.72 25.35
CA GLY A 521 17.05 -39.93 24.72
C GLY A 521 17.00 -39.90 23.19
N ALA A 522 18.12 -39.62 22.50
CA ALA A 522 18.15 -39.46 21.05
C ALA A 522 17.83 -40.77 20.29
N PRO A 523 17.20 -40.69 19.10
CA PRO A 523 17.03 -41.83 18.20
C PRO A 523 18.36 -42.52 17.88
N ARG A 524 18.35 -43.84 17.64
CA ARG A 524 19.57 -44.65 17.43
C ARG A 524 20.47 -44.14 16.30
N GLU A 525 19.88 -43.55 15.26
CA GLU A 525 20.59 -42.98 14.09
C GLU A 525 21.26 -41.63 14.37
N HIS A 526 20.84 -40.93 15.42
CA HIS A 526 21.34 -39.62 15.83
C HIS A 526 22.20 -39.66 17.09
N LYS A 527 22.17 -40.76 17.85
CA LYS A 527 22.90 -40.90 19.11
C LYS A 527 24.43 -40.81 18.92
N LEU A 528 25.04 -39.84 19.61
CA LEU A 528 26.47 -39.56 19.58
C LEU A 528 27.24 -40.54 20.46
N SER A 529 28.43 -40.93 20.02
CA SER A 529 29.40 -41.68 20.85
C SER A 529 30.02 -40.80 21.94
N ASP A 530 30.59 -41.44 22.96
CA ASP A 530 31.33 -40.73 24.02
C ASP A 530 32.52 -39.93 23.45
N ASP A 531 33.23 -40.47 22.46
CA ASP A 531 34.30 -39.76 21.74
C ASP A 531 33.79 -38.50 21.02
N THR A 532 32.57 -38.58 20.44
CA THR A 532 31.92 -37.44 19.76
C THR A 532 31.53 -36.37 20.77
N MET A 533 30.92 -36.76 21.89
CA MET A 533 30.57 -35.83 22.96
C MET A 533 31.81 -35.18 23.59
N GLY A 534 32.86 -35.96 23.84
CA GLY A 534 34.15 -35.45 24.32
C GLY A 534 34.80 -34.46 23.34
N SER A 535 34.73 -34.73 22.04
CA SER A 535 35.26 -33.84 20.99
C SER A 535 34.53 -32.49 20.94
N LEU A 536 33.19 -32.51 21.12
CA LEU A 536 32.37 -31.30 21.21
C LEU A 536 32.59 -30.54 22.54
N GLU A 537 32.81 -31.25 23.65
CA GLU A 537 33.14 -30.68 24.95
C GLU A 537 34.49 -29.95 24.92
N GLN A 538 35.52 -30.57 24.32
CA GLN A 538 36.82 -29.92 24.09
C GLN A 538 36.69 -28.69 23.17
N LEU A 539 35.92 -28.78 22.08
CA LEU A 539 35.67 -27.65 21.18
C LEU A 539 35.02 -26.48 21.93
N LEU A 540 33.99 -26.76 22.75
CA LEU A 540 33.29 -25.75 23.52
C LEU A 540 34.21 -25.05 24.53
N LEU A 541 35.07 -25.79 25.23
CA LEU A 541 36.02 -25.22 26.19
C LEU A 541 37.02 -24.26 25.51
N VAL A 542 37.59 -24.67 24.36
CA VAL A 542 38.49 -23.85 23.55
C VAL A 542 37.82 -22.54 23.11
N VAL A 543 36.59 -22.59 22.58
CA VAL A 543 35.91 -21.38 22.07
C VAL A 543 35.29 -20.51 23.18
N CYS A 544 35.17 -21.03 24.40
CA CYS A 544 34.78 -20.26 25.60
C CYS A 544 35.99 -19.65 26.35
N GLY A 545 37.23 -19.98 25.98
CA GLY A 545 38.43 -19.54 26.71
C GLY A 545 38.56 -20.15 28.12
N ALA A 546 37.87 -21.25 28.40
CA ALA A 546 37.84 -21.88 29.72
C ALA A 546 38.95 -22.94 29.83
N ASN A 547 40.07 -22.53 30.45
CA ASN A 547 41.36 -23.24 30.49
C ASN A 547 42.09 -23.24 29.13
N SER A 548 43.28 -22.65 29.10
CA SER A 548 44.15 -22.63 27.91
C SER A 548 44.80 -24.00 27.67
N PRO A 549 44.59 -24.59 26.49
CA PRO A 549 45.68 -25.17 25.72
C PRO A 549 45.85 -24.42 24.39
N GLU A 550 47.08 -24.33 23.90
CA GLU A 550 47.47 -23.53 22.72
C GLU A 550 47.02 -24.11 21.37
N THR A 551 46.11 -25.09 21.37
CA THR A 551 45.66 -25.84 20.19
C THR A 551 44.34 -25.29 19.64
N PRO A 552 44.30 -24.76 18.40
CA PRO A 552 43.07 -24.26 17.80
C PRO A 552 42.13 -25.41 17.37
N PRO A 553 40.82 -25.13 17.14
CA PRO A 553 39.84 -26.10 16.68
C PRO A 553 40.29 -26.87 15.44
N THR A 554 40.31 -28.20 15.52
CA THR A 554 40.69 -29.04 14.37
C THR A 554 39.58 -29.10 13.32
N ILE A 555 39.97 -29.32 12.05
CA ILE A 555 39.01 -29.51 10.93
C ILE A 555 38.03 -30.65 11.25
N GLN A 556 38.49 -31.72 11.89
CA GLN A 556 37.65 -32.84 12.30
C GLN A 556 36.58 -32.42 13.32
N GLN A 557 36.93 -31.61 14.34
CA GLN A 557 35.95 -31.06 15.29
C GLN A 557 34.95 -30.11 14.61
N ILE A 558 35.39 -29.33 13.63
CA ILE A 558 34.52 -28.43 12.86
C ILE A 558 33.54 -29.22 12.00
N SER A 559 34.00 -30.23 11.25
CA SER A 559 33.16 -31.13 10.46
C SER A 559 32.18 -31.92 11.33
N LEU A 560 32.60 -32.32 12.54
CA LEU A 560 31.76 -32.98 13.53
C LEU A 560 30.64 -32.06 14.04
N LEU A 561 30.99 -30.83 14.42
CA LEU A 561 30.02 -29.81 14.84
C LEU A 561 28.98 -29.53 13.73
N TRP A 562 29.43 -29.37 12.47
CA TRP A 562 28.55 -29.20 11.32
C TRP A 562 27.63 -30.40 11.08
N LYS A 563 28.15 -31.63 11.17
CA LYS A 563 27.32 -32.84 11.06
C LYS A 563 26.25 -32.90 12.15
N VAL A 564 26.63 -32.61 13.40
CA VAL A 564 25.72 -32.73 14.55
C VAL A 564 24.74 -31.54 14.63
N SER A 565 25.02 -30.39 13.99
CA SER A 565 24.04 -29.30 13.89
C SER A 565 22.83 -29.62 13.00
N HIS A 566 22.82 -30.77 12.32
CA HIS A 566 21.68 -31.32 11.57
C HIS A 566 20.87 -32.36 12.36
N TRP A 567 21.02 -32.37 13.69
CA TRP A 567 20.14 -33.14 14.57
C TRP A 567 18.65 -32.73 14.43
N PRO A 568 17.71 -33.60 14.82
CA PRO A 568 16.28 -33.29 14.85
C PRO A 568 15.98 -31.99 15.60
N GLU A 569 15.05 -31.19 15.07
CA GLU A 569 14.77 -29.83 15.57
C GLU A 569 14.40 -29.78 17.05
N ASP A 570 13.87 -30.85 17.62
CA ASP A 570 13.49 -30.93 19.02
C ASP A 570 14.68 -31.06 19.99
N ILE A 571 15.83 -31.57 19.52
CA ILE A 571 17.02 -31.84 20.35
C ILE A 571 18.29 -31.07 19.93
N VAL A 572 18.31 -30.43 18.76
CA VAL A 572 19.51 -29.80 18.18
C VAL A 572 20.03 -28.55 18.93
N PHE A 573 19.22 -27.91 19.76
CA PHE A 573 19.55 -26.60 20.32
C PHE A 573 20.84 -26.50 21.15
N PRO A 574 21.30 -27.50 21.96
CA PRO A 574 22.59 -27.39 22.65
C PRO A 574 23.76 -27.34 21.66
N VAL A 575 23.63 -28.02 20.52
CA VAL A 575 24.62 -28.04 19.43
C VAL A 575 24.67 -26.68 18.73
N LEU A 576 23.51 -26.05 18.50
CA LEU A 576 23.44 -24.68 17.99
C LEU A 576 24.03 -23.66 18.99
N ASP A 577 23.95 -23.93 20.30
CA ASP A 577 24.59 -23.10 21.33
C ASP A 577 26.12 -23.20 21.28
N ILE A 578 26.67 -24.39 21.00
CA ILE A 578 28.10 -24.57 20.67
C ILE A 578 28.44 -23.86 19.35
N LEU A 579 27.63 -24.03 18.31
CA LEU A 579 27.87 -23.46 16.97
C LEU A 579 27.97 -21.94 16.99
N ARG A 580 27.04 -21.23 17.66
CA ARG A 580 27.12 -19.76 17.75
C ARG A 580 28.38 -19.28 18.45
N LEU A 581 28.94 -20.04 19.39
CA LEU A 581 30.18 -19.68 20.09
C LEU A 581 31.38 -19.98 19.20
N ALA A 582 31.38 -21.15 18.55
CA ALA A 582 32.47 -21.60 17.71
C ALA A 582 32.68 -20.72 16.46
N VAL A 583 31.62 -20.24 15.80
CA VAL A 583 31.73 -19.42 14.57
C VAL A 583 32.45 -18.06 14.76
N ARG A 584 32.67 -17.65 16.01
CA ARG A 584 33.51 -16.48 16.35
C ARG A 584 35.01 -16.76 16.19
N HIS A 585 35.44 -18.01 16.34
CA HIS A 585 36.85 -18.39 16.26
C HIS A 585 37.32 -18.32 14.79
N PRO A 586 38.47 -17.67 14.47
CA PRO A 586 38.88 -17.40 13.09
C PRO A 586 38.87 -18.62 12.17
N GLN A 587 39.44 -19.75 12.61
CA GLN A 587 39.50 -20.98 11.83
C GLN A 587 38.12 -21.63 11.60
N VAL A 588 37.18 -21.47 12.53
CA VAL A 588 35.81 -21.99 12.38
C VAL A 588 35.01 -21.08 11.43
N ASN A 589 35.20 -19.75 11.54
CA ASN A 589 34.61 -18.78 10.62
C ASN A 589 35.10 -19.00 9.18
N GLU A 590 36.39 -19.27 8.99
CA GLU A 590 36.96 -19.63 7.68
C GLU A 590 36.39 -20.95 7.15
N SER A 591 36.36 -22.00 7.96
CA SER A 591 35.90 -23.33 7.52
C SER A 591 34.39 -23.47 7.34
N LEU A 592 33.55 -22.69 8.04
CA LEU A 592 32.09 -22.81 7.97
C LEU A 592 31.40 -21.62 7.27
N CYS A 593 32.08 -20.49 7.09
CA CYS A 593 31.54 -19.33 6.36
C CYS A 593 32.28 -19.04 5.04
N GLY A 594 33.29 -19.84 4.68
CA GLY A 594 33.95 -19.79 3.39
C GLY A 594 33.08 -20.37 2.26
N GLU A 595 33.27 -19.84 1.05
CA GLU A 595 32.83 -20.41 -0.24
C GLU A 595 31.45 -21.09 -0.23
N ALA A 596 31.37 -22.38 -0.56
CA ALA A 596 30.10 -23.11 -0.73
C ALA A 596 29.51 -23.57 0.62
N GLU A 597 30.38 -23.90 1.58
CA GLU A 597 30.05 -24.29 2.95
C GLU A 597 29.28 -23.17 3.65
N GLY A 598 29.67 -21.91 3.43
CA GLY A 598 28.96 -20.74 3.95
C GLY A 598 27.52 -20.64 3.47
N VAL A 599 27.26 -20.91 2.18
CA VAL A 599 25.90 -20.91 1.64
C VAL A 599 25.07 -22.04 2.25
N GLN A 600 25.66 -23.22 2.47
CA GLN A 600 25.00 -24.33 3.17
C GLN A 600 24.68 -23.97 4.63
N LEU A 601 25.62 -23.36 5.36
CA LEU A 601 25.40 -22.85 6.72
C LEU A 601 24.26 -21.84 6.76
N CYS A 602 24.25 -20.85 5.87
CA CYS A 602 23.16 -19.88 5.76
C CYS A 602 21.81 -20.57 5.52
N ASN A 603 21.71 -21.44 4.51
CA ASN A 603 20.45 -22.14 4.20
C ASN A 603 19.95 -22.99 5.37
N HIS A 604 20.85 -23.69 6.07
CA HIS A 604 20.50 -24.45 7.28
C HIS A 604 19.95 -23.54 8.39
N LEU A 605 20.65 -22.45 8.72
CA LEU A 605 20.21 -21.49 9.74
C LEU A 605 18.87 -20.84 9.38
N LEU A 606 18.63 -20.53 8.10
CA LEU A 606 17.36 -19.96 7.63
C LEU A 606 16.19 -20.95 7.73
N SER A 607 16.45 -22.26 7.56
CA SER A 607 15.43 -23.32 7.75
C SER A 607 14.94 -23.43 9.21
N LEU A 608 15.81 -23.09 10.16
CA LEU A 608 15.53 -23.06 11.60
C LEU A 608 14.87 -21.74 12.05
N MET A 609 14.82 -20.73 11.18
CA MET A 609 14.25 -19.40 11.43
C MET A 609 12.81 -19.23 10.89
N ARG A 610 12.13 -20.32 10.53
CA ARG A 610 10.70 -20.27 10.14
C ARG A 610 9.83 -19.78 11.32
N PRO A 611 8.81 -18.92 11.14
CA PRO A 611 8.03 -18.37 12.27
C PRO A 611 7.30 -19.40 13.13
N ASP A 612 6.86 -20.50 12.53
CA ASP A 612 6.26 -21.70 13.15
C ASP A 612 7.30 -22.63 13.81
N GLY A 613 8.59 -22.37 13.59
CA GLY A 613 9.70 -23.14 14.14
C GLY A 613 9.91 -22.97 15.65
N ARG A 614 10.82 -23.78 16.20
CA ARG A 614 11.07 -23.81 17.66
C ARG A 614 11.82 -22.55 18.13
N PRO A 615 11.34 -21.80 19.14
CA PRO A 615 11.96 -20.55 19.59
C PRO A 615 13.42 -20.66 20.07
N ALA A 616 13.85 -21.82 20.56
CA ALA A 616 15.24 -22.06 20.91
C ALA A 616 16.15 -22.09 19.67
N ASN A 617 15.69 -22.73 18.59
CA ASN A 617 16.44 -22.86 17.34
C ASN A 617 16.48 -21.53 16.60
N GLN A 618 15.34 -20.84 16.49
CA GLN A 618 15.24 -19.48 15.93
C GLN A 618 16.24 -18.52 16.62
N LEU A 619 16.27 -18.52 17.96
CA LEU A 619 17.18 -17.68 18.75
C LEU A 619 18.65 -18.01 18.49
N LEU A 620 19.02 -19.29 18.49
CA LEU A 620 20.41 -19.70 18.34
C LEU A 620 20.90 -19.56 16.89
N ALA A 621 20.01 -19.71 15.91
CA ALA A 621 20.30 -19.40 14.52
C ALA A 621 20.58 -17.89 14.32
N LEU A 622 19.71 -17.02 14.81
CA LEU A 622 19.96 -15.56 14.82
C LEU A 622 21.27 -15.19 15.52
N ARG A 623 21.55 -15.79 16.68
CA ARG A 623 22.82 -15.54 17.40
C ARG A 623 24.04 -16.06 16.65
N THR A 624 23.92 -17.17 15.91
CA THR A 624 24.99 -17.69 15.04
C THR A 624 25.28 -16.68 13.93
N LEU A 625 24.24 -16.20 13.23
CA LEU A 625 24.37 -15.17 12.19
C LEU A 625 25.00 -13.88 12.74
N CYS A 626 24.57 -13.39 13.91
CA CYS A 626 25.20 -12.24 14.56
C CYS A 626 26.70 -12.48 14.83
N ASN A 627 27.05 -13.65 15.34
CA ASN A 627 28.42 -14.00 15.69
C ASN A 627 29.33 -14.24 14.47
N SER A 628 28.79 -14.63 13.31
CA SER A 628 29.56 -14.75 12.06
C SER A 628 30.20 -13.43 11.62
N PHE A 629 29.65 -12.26 11.98
CA PHE A 629 30.27 -10.95 11.74
C PHE A 629 31.62 -10.76 12.47
N SER A 630 32.03 -11.66 13.37
CA SER A 630 33.33 -11.62 14.03
C SER A 630 34.50 -11.87 13.07
N GLY A 631 34.28 -12.56 11.94
CA GLY A 631 35.33 -12.92 10.98
C GLY A 631 35.04 -12.49 9.54
N ARG A 632 36.09 -12.39 8.72
CA ARG A 632 36.01 -11.85 7.35
C ARG A 632 35.07 -12.65 6.44
N HIS A 633 35.09 -13.99 6.54
CA HIS A 633 34.29 -14.86 5.69
C HIS A 633 32.82 -14.80 6.09
N GLY A 634 32.52 -14.81 7.38
CA GLY A 634 31.16 -14.59 7.88
C GLY A 634 30.59 -13.23 7.49
N ARG A 635 31.38 -12.14 7.50
CA ARG A 635 30.93 -10.84 6.96
C ARG A 635 30.63 -10.92 5.46
N ALA A 636 31.54 -11.47 4.66
CA ALA A 636 31.37 -11.58 3.20
C ALA A 636 30.16 -12.45 2.82
N LEU A 637 29.98 -13.58 3.49
CA LEU A 637 28.83 -14.47 3.34
C LEU A 637 27.51 -13.77 3.67
N LEU A 638 27.44 -13.03 4.77
CA LEU A 638 26.20 -12.39 5.18
C LEU A 638 25.86 -11.19 4.30
N VAL A 639 26.85 -10.48 3.75
CA VAL A 639 26.62 -9.44 2.73
C VAL A 639 26.13 -10.03 1.41
N SER A 640 26.67 -11.19 0.98
CA SER A 640 26.23 -11.85 -0.26
C SER A 640 24.84 -12.49 -0.13
N GLN A 641 24.50 -13.04 1.05
CA GLN A 641 23.19 -13.62 1.36
C GLN A 641 22.21 -12.64 2.03
N ARG A 642 22.49 -11.33 1.99
CA ARG A 642 21.79 -10.31 2.81
C ARG A 642 20.28 -10.34 2.66
N GLU A 643 19.78 -10.53 1.46
CA GLU A 643 18.35 -10.48 1.16
C GLU A 643 17.58 -11.63 1.80
N ALA A 644 18.03 -12.87 1.60
CA ALA A 644 17.44 -14.05 2.23
C ALA A 644 17.53 -13.99 3.76
N VAL A 645 18.67 -13.51 4.29
CA VAL A 645 18.89 -13.38 5.74
C VAL A 645 18.01 -12.30 6.37
N LEU A 646 18.01 -11.08 5.82
CA LEU A 646 17.23 -9.96 6.36
C LEU A 646 15.72 -10.20 6.21
N SER A 647 15.27 -10.76 5.09
CA SER A 647 13.86 -11.13 4.87
C SER A 647 13.38 -12.13 5.92
N ARG A 648 14.09 -13.26 6.08
CA ARG A 648 13.76 -14.29 7.08
C ARG A 648 13.85 -13.76 8.52
N ALA A 649 14.84 -12.91 8.81
CA ALA A 649 14.98 -12.29 10.12
C ALA A 649 13.80 -11.35 10.43
N ALA A 650 13.35 -10.58 9.45
CA ALA A 650 12.19 -9.70 9.59
C ALA A 650 10.90 -10.46 9.91
N ASP A 651 10.73 -11.71 9.47
CA ASP A 651 9.55 -12.54 9.80
C ASP A 651 9.50 -12.92 11.28
N LEU A 652 10.66 -13.08 11.91
CA LEU A 652 10.77 -13.35 13.35
C LEU A 652 10.40 -12.14 14.23
N ALA A 653 10.17 -10.96 13.64
CA ALA A 653 9.59 -9.83 14.37
C ALA A 653 8.15 -10.10 14.86
N ALA A 654 7.43 -11.03 14.23
CA ALA A 654 6.09 -11.44 14.67
C ALA A 654 6.11 -12.47 15.82
N VAL A 655 7.27 -13.05 16.14
CA VAL A 655 7.40 -14.08 17.18
C VAL A 655 7.60 -13.42 18.54
N PHE A 656 6.56 -13.44 19.40
CA PHE A 656 6.52 -12.79 20.72
C PHE A 656 7.54 -13.34 21.75
N ASN A 657 8.84 -13.11 21.51
CA ASN A 657 9.94 -13.55 22.35
C ASN A 657 11.03 -12.48 22.38
N LYS A 658 11.21 -11.83 23.54
CA LYS A 658 12.19 -10.76 23.73
C LYS A 658 13.63 -11.13 23.34
N ASN A 659 14.04 -12.39 23.55
CA ASN A 659 15.40 -12.81 23.22
C ASN A 659 15.62 -12.89 21.71
N ILE A 660 14.59 -13.34 20.97
CA ILE A 660 14.58 -13.36 19.50
C ILE A 660 14.61 -11.92 18.97
N HIS A 661 13.79 -11.03 19.54
CA HIS A 661 13.79 -9.61 19.18
C HIS A 661 15.14 -8.93 19.42
N ILE A 662 15.82 -9.20 20.53
CA ILE A 662 17.18 -8.68 20.80
C ILE A 662 18.20 -9.24 19.78
N ALA A 663 18.11 -10.51 19.41
CA ALA A 663 18.99 -11.12 18.42
C ALA A 663 18.73 -10.58 17.00
N LEU A 664 17.46 -10.42 16.61
CA LEU A 664 17.04 -9.74 15.37
C LEU A 664 17.59 -8.30 15.30
N ALA A 665 17.36 -7.50 16.34
CA ALA A 665 17.84 -6.13 16.40
C ALA A 665 19.38 -6.03 16.33
N THR A 666 20.08 -7.01 16.92
CA THR A 666 21.55 -7.11 16.83
C THR A 666 22.01 -7.49 15.43
N LEU A 667 21.30 -8.37 14.74
CA LEU A 667 21.60 -8.75 13.35
C LEU A 667 21.47 -7.53 12.41
N VAL A 668 20.37 -6.78 12.53
CA VAL A 668 20.13 -5.56 11.74
C VAL A 668 21.18 -4.49 12.05
N LEU A 669 21.59 -4.34 13.31
CA LEU A 669 22.70 -3.45 13.70
C LEU A 669 24.03 -3.85 13.07
N ASN A 670 24.37 -5.15 13.04
CA ASN A 670 25.61 -5.63 12.43
C ASN A 670 25.63 -5.39 10.91
N TYR A 671 24.49 -5.52 10.23
CA TYR A 671 24.34 -5.12 8.84
C TYR A 671 24.50 -3.60 8.63
N ALA A 672 23.83 -2.78 9.45
CA ALA A 672 23.97 -1.33 9.40
C ALA A 672 25.44 -0.88 9.57
N GLY A 673 26.17 -1.47 10.53
CA GLY A 673 27.60 -1.23 10.72
C GLY A 673 28.47 -1.66 9.55
N CYS A 674 28.10 -2.73 8.84
CA CYS A 674 28.79 -3.19 7.64
C CYS A 674 28.54 -2.26 6.43
N PHE A 675 27.32 -1.75 6.28
CA PHE A 675 26.94 -0.89 5.15
C PHE A 675 27.24 0.59 5.39
N HIS A 676 27.44 1.05 6.62
CA HIS A 676 27.80 2.44 6.94
C HIS A 676 28.98 2.96 6.08
N ILE A 677 30.00 2.11 5.88
CA ILE A 677 31.23 2.43 5.14
C ILE A 677 31.08 2.20 3.62
N GLN A 678 29.97 1.58 3.16
CA GLN A 678 29.76 1.21 1.76
C GLN A 678 28.71 2.12 1.08
N PRO A 679 28.96 2.59 -0.15
CA PRO A 679 27.98 3.36 -0.93
C PRO A 679 26.95 2.43 -1.61
N ASP A 680 26.33 1.53 -0.85
CA ASP A 680 25.25 0.64 -1.32
C ASP A 680 23.91 1.14 -0.75
N LEU A 681 23.23 2.01 -1.52
CA LEU A 681 21.95 2.59 -1.12
C LEU A 681 20.85 1.53 -0.97
N ASP A 682 20.87 0.48 -1.79
CA ASP A 682 19.93 -0.65 -1.74
C ASP A 682 20.08 -1.44 -0.43
N ALA A 683 21.31 -1.70 0.02
CA ALA A 683 21.59 -2.36 1.28
C ALA A 683 21.19 -1.49 2.49
N LYS A 684 21.43 -0.17 2.42
CA LYS A 684 20.95 0.79 3.42
C LYS A 684 19.42 0.85 3.46
N ALA A 685 18.76 0.84 2.31
CA ALA A 685 17.30 0.77 2.18
C ALA A 685 16.72 -0.49 2.83
N GLN A 686 17.33 -1.66 2.59
CA GLN A 686 16.94 -2.93 3.23
C GLN A 686 17.09 -2.87 4.76
N CYS A 687 18.18 -2.28 5.27
CA CYS A 687 18.36 -2.08 6.71
C CYS A 687 17.32 -1.13 7.32
N LEU A 688 17.05 0.01 6.68
CA LEU A 688 15.98 0.95 7.06
C LEU A 688 14.62 0.24 7.12
N SER A 689 14.22 -0.47 6.05
CA SER A 689 12.95 -1.18 5.97
C SER A 689 12.81 -2.25 7.06
N VAL A 690 13.80 -3.12 7.24
CA VAL A 690 13.75 -4.19 8.24
C VAL A 690 13.80 -3.64 9.67
N ALA A 691 14.58 -2.59 9.93
CA ALA A 691 14.60 -1.93 11.24
C ALA A 691 13.24 -1.30 11.55
N SER A 692 12.65 -0.57 10.59
CA SER A 692 11.31 -0.01 10.73
C SER A 692 10.24 -1.09 10.90
N ARG A 693 10.29 -2.20 10.15
CA ARG A 693 9.36 -3.34 10.30
C ARG A 693 9.48 -4.01 11.66
N ALA A 694 10.68 -4.10 12.23
CA ALA A 694 10.88 -4.63 13.58
C ALA A 694 10.33 -3.68 14.67
N LEU A 695 10.46 -2.35 14.50
CA LEU A 695 9.90 -1.34 15.42
C LEU A 695 8.35 -1.29 15.44
N GLU A 696 7.66 -2.16 14.71
CA GLU A 696 6.20 -2.28 14.72
C GLU A 696 5.70 -3.21 15.81
N THR A 697 6.38 -4.34 15.97
CA THR A 697 5.99 -5.44 16.86
C THR A 697 6.88 -5.55 18.10
N VAL A 698 8.14 -5.10 18.03
CA VAL A 698 9.11 -5.23 19.11
C VAL A 698 8.78 -4.26 20.26
N GLN A 699 8.48 -4.83 21.43
CA GLN A 699 8.19 -4.09 22.67
C GLN A 699 9.38 -4.04 23.65
N ASP A 700 10.39 -4.89 23.47
CA ASP A 700 11.54 -4.95 24.40
C ASP A 700 12.45 -3.72 24.22
N LYS A 701 12.73 -3.01 25.32
CA LYS A 701 13.46 -1.74 25.30
C LYS A 701 14.92 -1.88 24.83
N GLU A 702 15.58 -3.02 25.08
CA GLU A 702 16.96 -3.25 24.61
C GLU A 702 16.98 -3.58 23.11
N ALA A 703 15.98 -4.32 22.62
CA ALA A 703 15.80 -4.54 21.18
C ALA A 703 15.44 -3.24 20.44
N ILE A 704 14.53 -2.41 20.96
CA ILE A 704 14.21 -1.07 20.41
C ILE A 704 15.47 -0.20 20.37
N PHE A 705 16.25 -0.16 21.47
CA PHE A 705 17.50 0.60 21.51
C PHE A 705 18.49 0.15 20.41
N ARG A 706 18.67 -1.15 20.21
CA ARG A 706 19.53 -1.69 19.13
C ARG A 706 19.03 -1.32 17.73
N LEU A 707 17.71 -1.33 17.50
CA LEU A 707 17.10 -0.89 16.24
C LEU A 707 17.31 0.61 16.00
N LEU A 708 17.19 1.45 17.04
CA LEU A 708 17.50 2.88 16.94
C LEU A 708 18.98 3.13 16.60
N VAL A 709 19.91 2.39 17.21
CA VAL A 709 21.34 2.47 16.88
C VAL A 709 21.61 1.97 15.45
N ALA A 710 20.88 0.95 14.98
CA ALA A 710 20.98 0.48 13.59
C ALA A 710 20.51 1.54 12.58
N LEU A 711 19.35 2.17 12.84
CA LEU A 711 18.85 3.29 12.03
C LEU A 711 19.86 4.45 11.99
N GLY A 712 20.32 4.91 13.16
CA GLY A 712 21.33 5.96 13.27
C GLY A 712 22.63 5.63 12.54
N THR A 713 23.13 4.39 12.69
CA THR A 713 24.34 3.93 11.99
C THR A 713 24.16 3.90 10.47
N THR A 714 22.95 3.58 9.99
CA THR A 714 22.66 3.52 8.55
C THR A 714 22.66 4.90 7.90
N VAL A 715 22.18 5.94 8.60
CA VAL A 715 22.04 7.31 8.06
C VAL A 715 23.16 8.28 8.45
N ALA A 716 23.94 7.97 9.49
CA ALA A 716 25.00 8.87 9.96
C ALA A 716 26.00 9.19 8.84
N SER A 717 26.29 10.48 8.67
CA SER A 717 27.24 11.00 7.68
C SER A 717 26.95 10.64 6.21
N ASP A 718 25.70 10.28 5.86
CA ASP A 718 25.27 9.97 4.50
C ASP A 718 23.95 10.67 4.17
N GLN A 719 24.03 11.77 3.41
CA GLN A 719 22.87 12.59 3.04
C GLN A 719 21.84 11.78 2.22
N THR A 720 22.28 10.89 1.33
CA THR A 720 21.37 10.09 0.50
C THR A 720 20.61 9.07 1.35
N ALA A 721 21.27 8.48 2.36
CA ALA A 721 20.62 7.61 3.34
C ALA A 721 19.68 8.38 4.29
N GLN A 722 20.02 9.61 4.68
CA GLN A 722 19.12 10.50 5.44
C GLN A 722 17.87 10.85 4.61
N ASP A 723 18.03 11.24 3.35
CA ASP A 723 16.96 11.58 2.43
C ASP A 723 16.02 10.40 2.16
N LEU A 724 16.59 9.21 1.96
CA LEU A 724 15.83 7.97 1.86
C LEU A 724 15.09 7.64 3.17
N ALA A 725 15.73 7.77 4.33
CA ALA A 725 15.07 7.56 5.61
C ALA A 725 13.93 8.57 5.85
N ARG A 726 14.04 9.81 5.33
CA ARG A 726 12.95 10.79 5.30
C ARG A 726 11.82 10.35 4.36
N SER A 727 12.12 9.90 3.13
CA SER A 727 11.08 9.43 2.19
C SER A 727 10.36 8.16 2.66
N LEU A 728 11.05 7.28 3.41
CA LEU A 728 10.48 6.11 4.06
C LEU A 728 9.72 6.43 5.38
N GLY A 729 9.75 7.68 5.86
CA GLY A 729 9.04 8.13 7.06
C GLY A 729 9.66 7.72 8.41
N VAL A 730 10.92 7.28 8.42
CA VAL A 730 11.61 6.69 9.59
C VAL A 730 11.59 7.60 10.81
N GLY A 731 11.96 8.88 10.65
CA GLY A 731 12.04 9.83 11.76
C GLY A 731 10.71 9.98 12.52
N SER A 732 9.60 10.03 11.78
CA SER A 732 8.28 10.03 12.39
C SER A 732 7.95 8.72 13.13
N GLN A 733 8.32 7.57 12.57
CA GLN A 733 8.06 6.26 13.17
C GLN A 733 8.73 6.12 14.56
N ILE A 734 9.93 6.69 14.70
CA ILE A 734 10.70 6.64 15.95
C ILE A 734 10.37 7.76 16.94
N SER A 735 9.70 8.84 16.51
CA SER A 735 9.42 10.05 17.32
C SER A 735 8.86 9.76 18.71
N LYS A 736 7.95 8.78 18.84
CA LYS A 736 7.34 8.28 20.08
C LYS A 736 8.36 7.77 21.13
N TYR A 737 9.56 7.40 20.71
CA TYR A 737 10.64 6.94 21.60
C TYR A 737 11.48 8.08 22.18
N SER A 738 11.44 9.28 21.59
CA SER A 738 12.23 10.44 22.03
C SER A 738 11.88 10.95 23.44
N THR A 739 10.69 10.60 23.95
CA THR A 739 10.19 10.95 25.28
C THR A 739 10.41 9.85 26.33
N VAL A 740 11.01 8.71 25.95
CA VAL A 740 11.25 7.59 26.89
C VAL A 740 12.40 7.92 27.83
N SER A 741 12.07 8.12 29.11
CA SER A 741 13.03 8.43 30.17
C SER A 741 13.79 7.23 30.71
N GLU A 742 13.25 6.01 30.63
CA GLU A 742 13.88 4.80 31.16
C GLU A 742 13.87 3.62 30.16
N PRO A 743 15.03 3.04 29.81
CA PRO A 743 16.37 3.54 30.12
C PRO A 743 16.67 4.80 29.29
N SER A 744 17.31 5.81 29.88
CA SER A 744 17.49 7.13 29.25
C SER A 744 18.20 7.06 27.89
N LYS A 745 19.15 6.13 27.74
CA LYS A 745 19.85 5.81 26.49
C LYS A 745 18.93 5.59 25.28
N LEU A 746 17.69 5.15 25.49
CA LEU A 746 16.71 4.93 24.44
C LEU A 746 16.16 6.27 23.91
N GLY A 747 15.72 7.15 24.81
CA GLY A 747 15.27 8.50 24.46
C GLY A 747 16.39 9.36 23.88
N GLU A 748 17.57 9.33 24.52
CA GLU A 748 18.78 10.04 24.06
C GLU A 748 19.21 9.60 22.65
N CYS A 749 19.29 8.28 22.41
CA CYS A 749 19.61 7.76 21.08
C CYS A 749 18.54 8.14 20.05
N CYS A 750 17.25 8.06 20.40
CA CYS A 750 16.17 8.46 19.48
C CYS A 750 16.28 9.95 19.09
N GLN A 751 16.54 10.84 20.07
CA GLN A 751 16.72 12.27 19.81
C GLN A 751 17.92 12.55 18.89
N LEU A 752 19.00 11.77 19.02
CA LEU A 752 20.16 11.86 18.11
C LEU A 752 19.83 11.37 16.69
N VAL A 753 19.12 10.24 16.53
CA VAL A 753 18.68 9.77 15.19
C VAL A 753 17.73 10.79 14.54
N LEU A 754 16.79 11.34 15.31
CA LEU A 754 15.88 12.38 14.81
C LEU A 754 16.63 13.63 14.32
N LYS A 755 17.75 13.98 14.94
CA LYS A 755 18.58 15.13 14.56
C LYS A 755 19.36 14.90 13.26
N GLU A 756 19.78 13.66 12.97
CA GLU A 756 20.36 13.31 11.66
C GLU A 756 19.33 13.28 10.53
N LEU A 757 18.03 13.26 10.85
CA LEU A 757 16.93 13.22 9.90
C LEU A 757 16.23 14.59 9.73
N GLN A 758 16.86 15.67 10.19
CA GLN A 758 16.43 17.07 10.02
C GLN A 758 17.23 17.74 8.91
#